data_AF-A0A3N7F8J2-F1
#
_entry.id   AF-A0A3N7F8J2-F1
#
_cell.length_a   1.000
_cell.length_b   1.000
_cell.length_c   1.000
_cell.angle_alpha   90.00
_cell.angle_beta   90.00
_cell.angle_gamma   90.00
#
_symmetry.space_group_name_H-M   'P 1'
#
loop_
_entity.id
_entity.type
_entity.pdbx_description
1 polymer ?
#
loop_
_entity_poly.entity_id
_entity_poly.type
_entity_poly.pdbx_seq_one_letter_code
_entity_poly.pdbx_strand_id
1 'polypeptide(L)'
;MTMQTRVFIVHMYRSLGTRLFTKAKEIGMMSGGYVWIMTDGLSVDFLSSPNHSVTDTIQGVLGIKPYVPRTKQLEYFRARWKRQFLRDNPNKFDAELNIYGLLAYDAATALALAVEKAGTTNFDFQKANVPSNSSTDLATLGISLNGPNILQALSTTSFKGLTGDYLFVDGQLQSPAFQIVNVNGNAGRRIGFWTPTEGLVKTLNPRINKRMNSTSTSRLSTVIFPGDTTVVPKGWEIPTNEKKLKIGVPVKSGFSEFVAVTKDPGSNTATFTGFCIDVFDAVVKALPYALPYEYTPFANSDGEPAGTYNDLAYQVYLKNYDAVVGDITIVYNRSLYIDYTLPFTESGVSMIVPIADNNSKNAWVFMQPLTWDLWVSSFLFFVFIAFVVWVLEHRINEDFRGSASDQAGTSFWFSFSTMVFAQRERVVSNLSRAVIIIWCFVVLILTQSYTASLASLLTVEQLQPTVTDVRELIKKGEYVGYQNGSFVLGLLLDLGFDKSKLKVYGSPEECHRLFSKGSGNGGIAAAFDELAYIKLILSRYCSKYTMIDPKFKTGGLGFVFPKGSPLMPDISRAILNVTEGDKMKRIEDSWFGKKGTCPESSSSITSNSLSLKSFWGLFLIAGLAALLALIIFIVMFVYRERNVLRSSDSTASIWSRIENFFRIFIQRDSTSSTYRQSDLNDRNGISLPTMSAPSPSDYSVDTEYPANRSSSSYDSSPNREAPQEVVIDIDQLTNRNQERLAALEIDHENN
;
A
#
# COMPACT_ATOMS: atom_id res chain seq x y z
N MET A 1 -32.92 2.05 -3.30
CA MET A 1 -33.62 2.34 -4.58
C MET A 1 -33.73 1.10 -5.47
N THR A 2 -34.75 1.00 -6.31
CA THR A 2 -34.83 -0.04 -7.35
C THR A 2 -34.11 0.44 -8.60
N MET A 3 -32.95 -0.15 -8.92
CA MET A 3 -32.33 0.07 -10.23
C MET A 3 -33.32 -0.31 -11.31
N GLN A 4 -33.48 0.55 -12.32
CA GLN A 4 -34.34 0.20 -13.44
C GLN A 4 -33.58 -0.79 -14.32
N THR A 5 -34.05 -2.04 -14.32
CA THR A 5 -33.61 -3.03 -15.29
C THR A 5 -33.87 -2.51 -16.69
N ARG A 6 -32.83 -2.51 -17.52
CA ARG A 6 -32.90 -2.08 -18.92
C ARG A 6 -32.72 -3.22 -19.90
N VAL A 7 -32.66 -4.46 -19.42
CA VAL A 7 -32.61 -5.68 -20.24
C VAL A 7 -33.96 -6.38 -20.20
N PHE A 8 -34.56 -6.58 -21.36
CA PHE A 8 -35.87 -7.19 -21.51
C PHE A 8 -35.82 -8.38 -22.45
N ILE A 9 -36.38 -9.51 -22.01
CA ILE A 9 -36.58 -10.69 -22.84
C ILE A 9 -38.07 -10.74 -23.20
N VAL A 10 -38.38 -10.81 -24.50
CA VAL A 10 -39.73 -10.69 -25.03
C VAL A 10 -40.16 -12.02 -25.65
N HIS A 11 -41.09 -12.70 -24.97
CA HIS A 11 -41.70 -13.94 -25.42
C HIS A 11 -43.21 -13.77 -25.52
N MET A 12 -43.72 -13.47 -26.73
CA MET A 12 -45.15 -13.26 -26.98
C MET A 12 -45.48 -13.38 -28.48
N TYR A 13 -46.77 -13.46 -28.80
CA TYR A 13 -47.27 -13.42 -30.17
C TYR A 13 -47.02 -12.07 -30.84
N ARG A 14 -46.93 -12.08 -32.17
CA ARG A 14 -46.68 -10.89 -33.00
C ARG A 14 -47.56 -9.68 -32.65
N SER A 15 -48.87 -9.89 -32.49
CA SER A 15 -49.83 -8.81 -32.22
C SER A 15 -49.56 -8.09 -30.89
N LEU A 16 -49.18 -8.83 -29.85
CA LEU A 16 -48.79 -8.28 -28.56
C LEU A 16 -47.41 -7.64 -28.62
N GLY A 17 -46.46 -8.29 -29.30
CA GLY A 17 -45.11 -7.77 -29.49
C GLY A 17 -45.10 -6.42 -30.19
N THR A 18 -45.92 -6.25 -31.24
CA THR A 18 -46.03 -4.96 -31.93
C THR A 18 -46.52 -3.88 -30.98
N ARG A 19 -47.60 -4.15 -30.22
CA ARG A 19 -48.14 -3.18 -29.25
C ARG A 19 -47.12 -2.84 -28.17
N LEU A 20 -46.38 -3.83 -27.66
CA LEU A 20 -45.35 -3.62 -26.66
C LEU A 20 -44.26 -2.68 -27.17
N PHE A 21 -43.66 -2.97 -28.33
CA PHE A 21 -42.57 -2.16 -28.87
C PHE A 21 -43.02 -0.76 -29.30
N THR A 22 -44.24 -0.61 -29.80
CA THR A 22 -44.83 0.72 -30.04
C THR A 22 -44.91 1.52 -28.74
N LYS A 23 -45.43 0.92 -27.66
CA LYS A 23 -45.49 1.60 -26.35
C LYS A 23 -44.12 1.86 -25.76
N ALA A 24 -43.19 0.92 -25.88
CA ALA A 24 -41.81 1.10 -25.43
C ALA A 24 -41.12 2.27 -26.16
N LYS A 25 -41.38 2.45 -27.46
CA LYS A 25 -40.86 3.59 -28.23
C LYS A 25 -41.52 4.90 -27.78
N GLU A 26 -42.83 4.94 -27.59
CA GLU A 26 -43.57 6.12 -27.11
C GLU A 26 -43.05 6.63 -25.76
N ILE A 27 -42.71 5.73 -24.84
CA ILE A 27 -42.19 6.07 -23.50
C ILE A 27 -40.66 6.18 -23.43
N GLY A 28 -39.96 6.12 -24.57
CA GLY A 28 -38.51 6.33 -24.65
C GLY A 28 -37.64 5.12 -24.24
N MET A 29 -38.22 3.94 -24.01
CA MET A 29 -37.47 2.69 -23.68
C MET A 29 -36.81 2.01 -24.89
N MET A 30 -36.90 2.63 -26.07
CA MET A 30 -36.17 2.26 -27.30
C MET A 30 -34.98 3.20 -27.59
N SER A 31 -34.55 3.97 -26.59
CA SER A 31 -33.38 4.86 -26.65
C SER A 31 -32.11 4.15 -26.19
N GLY A 32 -30.97 4.86 -26.24
CA GLY A 32 -29.68 4.36 -25.76
C GLY A 32 -29.74 3.84 -24.32
N GLY A 33 -29.02 2.75 -24.04
CA GLY A 33 -28.94 2.14 -22.71
C GLY A 33 -29.92 0.98 -22.45
N TYR A 34 -30.85 0.72 -23.38
CA TYR A 34 -31.78 -0.41 -23.32
C TYR A 34 -31.30 -1.61 -24.14
N VAL A 35 -31.66 -2.82 -23.71
CA VAL A 35 -31.40 -4.08 -24.41
C VAL A 35 -32.70 -4.86 -24.49
N TRP A 36 -33.07 -5.24 -25.71
CA TRP A 36 -34.27 -6.03 -25.97
C TRP A 36 -33.89 -7.30 -26.73
N ILE A 37 -34.36 -8.44 -26.26
CA ILE A 37 -34.09 -9.76 -26.83
C ILE A 37 -35.42 -10.45 -27.12
N MET A 38 -35.68 -10.75 -28.39
CA MET A 38 -36.86 -11.49 -28.85
C MET A 38 -36.55 -12.98 -28.90
N THR A 39 -37.49 -13.80 -28.42
CA THR A 39 -37.44 -15.24 -28.64
C THR A 39 -37.70 -15.60 -30.11
N ASP A 40 -37.52 -16.87 -30.44
CA ASP A 40 -37.61 -17.40 -31.79
C ASP A 40 -38.96 -17.17 -32.49
N GLY A 41 -40.08 -17.45 -31.81
CA GLY A 41 -41.42 -17.24 -32.39
C GLY A 41 -41.64 -15.81 -32.87
N LEU A 42 -41.35 -14.82 -32.01
CA LEU A 42 -41.54 -13.40 -32.33
C LEU A 42 -40.54 -12.91 -33.39
N SER A 43 -39.29 -13.37 -33.30
CA SER A 43 -38.24 -13.02 -34.26
C SER A 43 -38.55 -13.55 -35.66
N VAL A 44 -39.04 -14.79 -35.76
CA VAL A 44 -39.46 -15.39 -37.04
C VAL A 44 -40.59 -14.58 -37.63
N ASP A 45 -41.63 -14.29 -36.85
CA ASP A 45 -42.80 -13.55 -37.35
C ASP A 45 -42.44 -12.15 -37.84
N PHE A 46 -41.66 -11.37 -37.07
CA PHE A 46 -41.28 -10.02 -37.49
C PHE A 46 -40.34 -9.99 -38.70
N LEU A 47 -39.41 -10.95 -38.79
CA LEU A 47 -38.40 -10.94 -39.85
C LEU A 47 -38.85 -11.63 -41.13
N SER A 48 -39.87 -12.49 -41.09
CA SER A 48 -40.43 -13.14 -42.28
C SER A 48 -41.48 -12.31 -43.01
N SER A 49 -42.01 -11.25 -42.39
CA SER A 49 -42.89 -10.29 -43.09
C SER A 49 -42.63 -8.90 -42.52
N PRO A 50 -41.53 -8.25 -42.92
CA PRO A 50 -41.16 -6.95 -42.38
C PRO A 50 -42.15 -5.90 -42.88
N ASN A 51 -42.96 -5.36 -41.97
CA ASN A 51 -43.70 -4.14 -42.21
C ASN A 51 -42.82 -2.96 -41.76
N HIS A 52 -42.53 -2.02 -42.66
CA HIS A 52 -41.67 -0.85 -42.40
C HIS A 52 -42.05 -0.11 -41.10
N SER A 53 -43.36 0.05 -40.86
CA SER A 53 -43.86 0.72 -39.65
C SER A 53 -43.52 -0.03 -38.37
N VAL A 54 -43.49 -1.36 -38.42
CA VAL A 54 -43.17 -2.21 -37.25
C VAL A 54 -41.66 -2.33 -37.08
N THR A 55 -40.90 -2.51 -38.17
CA THR A 55 -39.43 -2.62 -38.10
C THR A 55 -38.78 -1.35 -37.56
N ASP A 56 -39.33 -0.17 -37.84
CA ASP A 56 -38.89 1.11 -37.26
C ASP A 56 -39.08 1.18 -35.74
N THR A 57 -40.03 0.43 -35.16
CA THR A 57 -40.24 0.38 -33.70
C THR A 57 -39.29 -0.54 -32.97
N ILE A 58 -38.60 -1.45 -33.67
CA ILE A 58 -37.75 -2.49 -33.09
C ILE A 58 -36.28 -2.36 -33.52
N GLN A 59 -35.84 -1.14 -33.84
CA GLN A 59 -34.43 -0.88 -34.18
C GLN A 59 -33.51 -1.21 -33.00
N GLY A 60 -32.42 -1.92 -33.29
CA GLY A 60 -31.43 -2.35 -32.30
C GLY A 60 -31.85 -3.55 -31.43
N VAL A 61 -33.04 -4.13 -31.67
CA VAL A 61 -33.51 -5.31 -30.94
C VAL A 61 -32.77 -6.56 -31.43
N LEU A 62 -32.35 -7.40 -30.48
CA LEU A 62 -31.78 -8.71 -30.77
C LEU A 62 -32.87 -9.76 -30.93
N GLY A 63 -32.71 -10.65 -31.88
CA GLY A 63 -33.59 -11.78 -32.10
C GLY A 63 -32.79 -13.06 -32.32
N ILE A 64 -33.48 -14.17 -32.11
CA ILE A 64 -32.96 -15.51 -32.35
C ILE A 64 -33.94 -16.17 -33.34
N LYS A 65 -33.48 -16.93 -34.33
CA LYS A 65 -34.38 -17.72 -35.18
C LYS A 65 -33.72 -19.02 -35.59
N PRO A 66 -34.47 -20.11 -35.83
CA PRO A 66 -33.83 -21.35 -36.24
C PRO A 66 -33.17 -21.19 -37.61
N TYR A 67 -31.98 -21.75 -37.77
CA TYR A 67 -31.22 -21.68 -39.00
C TYR A 67 -31.75 -22.69 -40.01
N VAL A 68 -32.09 -22.19 -41.20
CA VAL A 68 -32.46 -23.02 -42.35
C VAL A 68 -31.35 -22.92 -43.39
N PRO A 69 -30.68 -24.03 -43.74
CA PRO A 69 -29.66 -24.06 -44.78
C PRO A 69 -30.23 -23.59 -46.13
N ARG A 70 -29.50 -22.72 -46.83
CA ARG A 70 -29.89 -22.32 -48.19
C ARG A 70 -29.55 -23.44 -49.18
N THR A 71 -30.56 -24.17 -49.64
CA THR A 71 -30.43 -25.23 -50.65
C THR A 71 -31.20 -24.84 -51.93
N LYS A 72 -30.77 -25.37 -53.08
CA LYS A 72 -31.50 -25.15 -54.35
C LYS A 72 -32.95 -25.68 -54.29
N GLN A 73 -33.17 -26.77 -53.56
CA GLN A 73 -34.49 -27.37 -53.36
C GLN A 73 -35.41 -26.44 -52.57
N LEU A 74 -34.90 -25.79 -51.52
CA LEU A 74 -35.66 -24.80 -50.75
C LEU A 74 -36.05 -23.58 -51.59
N GLU A 75 -35.12 -23.04 -52.38
CA GLU A 75 -35.40 -21.90 -53.26
C GLU A 75 -36.45 -22.26 -54.32
N TYR A 76 -36.33 -23.43 -54.94
CA TYR A 76 -37.34 -23.95 -55.87
C TYR A 76 -38.70 -24.13 -55.20
N PHE A 77 -38.73 -24.71 -54.00
CA PHE A 77 -39.97 -24.91 -53.24
C PHE A 77 -40.64 -23.57 -52.91
N ARG A 78 -39.89 -22.58 -52.41
CA ARG A 78 -40.41 -21.24 -52.10
C ARG A 78 -40.98 -20.56 -53.33
N ALA A 79 -40.30 -20.62 -54.47
CA ALA A 79 -40.80 -20.05 -55.71
C ALA A 79 -42.09 -20.73 -56.18
N ARG A 80 -42.14 -22.08 -56.11
CA ARG A 80 -43.33 -22.86 -56.46
C ARG A 80 -44.51 -22.55 -55.53
N TRP A 81 -44.26 -22.55 -54.22
CA TRP A 81 -45.26 -22.23 -53.22
C TRP A 81 -45.80 -20.81 -53.40
N LYS A 82 -44.92 -19.82 -53.59
CA LYS A 82 -45.34 -18.42 -53.79
C LYS A 82 -46.22 -18.27 -55.03
N ARG A 83 -45.86 -18.89 -56.16
CA ARG A 83 -46.69 -18.88 -57.38
C ARG A 83 -48.08 -19.48 -57.14
N GLN A 84 -48.15 -20.62 -56.45
CA GLN A 84 -49.41 -21.28 -56.14
C GLN A 84 -50.26 -20.44 -55.17
N PHE A 85 -49.64 -19.93 -54.11
CA PHE A 85 -50.31 -19.13 -53.09
C PHE A 85 -50.93 -17.85 -53.66
N LEU A 86 -50.19 -17.13 -54.53
CA LEU A 86 -50.70 -15.93 -55.21
C LEU A 86 -51.87 -16.25 -56.16
N ARG A 87 -51.87 -17.42 -56.80
CA ARG A 87 -52.98 -17.87 -57.64
C ARG A 87 -54.25 -18.10 -56.82
N ASP A 88 -54.09 -18.73 -55.66
CA ASP A 88 -55.21 -19.07 -54.78
C ASP A 88 -55.64 -17.86 -53.91
N ASN A 89 -54.79 -16.83 -53.77
CA ASN A 89 -55.03 -15.62 -52.98
C ASN A 89 -54.64 -14.34 -53.75
N PRO A 90 -55.44 -13.91 -54.74
CA PRO A 90 -55.10 -12.80 -55.64
C PRO A 90 -54.86 -11.45 -54.94
N ASN A 91 -55.44 -11.26 -53.75
CA ASN A 91 -55.40 -10.00 -53.00
C ASN A 91 -54.19 -9.87 -52.06
N LYS A 92 -53.29 -10.86 -52.01
CA LYS A 92 -52.10 -10.85 -51.13
C LYS A 92 -50.84 -10.92 -51.98
N PHE A 93 -50.01 -9.88 -51.96
CA PHE A 93 -48.81 -9.79 -52.82
C PHE A 93 -47.49 -10.12 -52.09
N ASP A 94 -47.43 -9.88 -50.77
CA ASP A 94 -46.21 -10.00 -49.95
C ASP A 94 -46.18 -11.25 -49.06
N ALA A 95 -46.77 -12.35 -49.54
CA ALA A 95 -46.73 -13.62 -48.81
C ALA A 95 -45.34 -14.24 -48.87
N GLU A 96 -44.70 -14.36 -47.71
CA GLU A 96 -43.48 -15.13 -47.53
C GLU A 96 -43.73 -16.37 -46.66
N LEU A 97 -43.04 -17.45 -46.99
CA LEU A 97 -43.12 -18.70 -46.26
C LEU A 97 -42.19 -18.67 -45.04
N ASN A 98 -42.77 -18.69 -43.84
CA ASN A 98 -42.02 -18.78 -42.59
C ASN A 98 -41.47 -20.21 -42.35
N ILE A 99 -40.70 -20.38 -41.28
CA ILE A 99 -40.12 -21.69 -40.95
C ILE A 99 -41.18 -22.74 -40.60
N TYR A 100 -42.28 -22.35 -39.96
CA TYR A 100 -43.34 -23.28 -39.60
C TYR A 100 -43.98 -23.92 -40.84
N GLY A 101 -44.10 -23.18 -41.93
CA GLY A 101 -44.54 -23.73 -43.22
C GLY A 101 -43.55 -24.73 -43.83
N LEU A 102 -42.25 -24.53 -43.62
CA LEU A 102 -41.22 -25.50 -44.04
C LEU A 102 -41.24 -26.76 -43.17
N LEU A 103 -41.39 -26.60 -41.86
CA LEU A 103 -41.54 -27.71 -40.92
C LEU A 103 -42.80 -28.53 -41.20
N ALA A 104 -43.91 -27.90 -41.59
CA ALA A 104 -45.11 -28.61 -41.98
C ALA A 104 -44.89 -29.49 -43.22
N TYR A 105 -44.12 -29.01 -44.20
CA TYR A 105 -43.75 -29.80 -45.38
C TYR A 105 -42.88 -31.01 -45.01
N ASP A 106 -41.86 -30.79 -44.17
CA ASP A 106 -40.97 -31.87 -43.73
C ASP A 106 -41.73 -32.86 -42.83
N ALA A 107 -42.61 -32.41 -41.95
CA ALA A 107 -43.46 -33.28 -41.13
C ALA A 107 -44.41 -34.14 -41.97
N ALA A 108 -45.04 -33.57 -43.01
CA ALA A 108 -45.88 -34.33 -43.93
C ALA A 108 -45.07 -35.37 -44.71
N THR A 109 -43.85 -35.02 -45.11
CA THR A 109 -42.91 -35.94 -45.78
C THR A 109 -42.49 -37.07 -44.84
N ALA A 110 -42.17 -36.76 -43.58
CA ALA A 110 -41.83 -37.74 -42.56
C ALA A 110 -42.98 -38.73 -42.32
N LEU A 111 -44.21 -38.22 -42.23
CA LEU A 111 -45.40 -39.06 -42.07
C LEU A 111 -45.61 -39.97 -43.27
N ALA A 112 -45.47 -39.46 -44.50
CA ALA A 112 -45.62 -40.25 -45.71
C ALA A 112 -44.60 -41.41 -45.76
N LEU A 113 -43.32 -41.12 -45.48
CA LEU A 113 -42.26 -42.13 -45.41
C LEU A 113 -42.51 -43.16 -44.30
N ALA A 114 -43.00 -42.72 -43.15
CA ALA A 114 -43.29 -43.62 -42.04
C ALA A 114 -44.47 -44.55 -42.35
N VAL A 115 -45.54 -44.06 -42.99
CA VAL A 115 -46.68 -44.88 -43.41
C VAL A 115 -46.25 -45.88 -44.49
N GLU A 116 -45.42 -45.47 -45.44
CA GLU A 116 -44.84 -46.35 -46.46
C GLU A 116 -44.02 -47.48 -45.81
N LYS A 117 -43.20 -47.13 -44.81
CA LYS A 117 -42.36 -48.09 -44.07
C LYS A 117 -43.13 -49.02 -43.13
N ALA A 118 -44.17 -48.52 -42.47
CA ALA A 118 -45.03 -49.31 -41.57
C ALA A 118 -45.95 -50.27 -42.33
N GLY A 119 -46.16 -50.03 -43.63
CA GLY A 119 -47.06 -50.80 -44.47
C GLY A 119 -48.53 -50.43 -44.27
N THR A 120 -49.35 -50.81 -45.25
CA THR A 120 -50.78 -50.46 -45.32
C THR A 120 -51.70 -51.57 -44.80
N THR A 121 -51.16 -52.59 -44.15
CA THR A 121 -51.95 -53.72 -43.63
C THR A 121 -52.47 -53.42 -42.22
N ASN A 122 -53.78 -53.67 -41.99
CA ASN A 122 -54.48 -53.56 -40.70
C ASN A 122 -54.62 -52.14 -40.09
N PHE A 123 -55.29 -51.22 -40.79
CA PHE A 123 -55.75 -49.94 -40.20
C PHE A 123 -56.96 -50.06 -39.26
N ASP A 124 -57.30 -51.27 -38.83
CA ASP A 124 -58.41 -51.51 -37.93
C ASP A 124 -58.14 -50.95 -36.53
N PHE A 125 -59.22 -50.57 -35.86
CA PHE A 125 -59.18 -50.01 -34.51
C PHE A 125 -59.77 -51.01 -33.52
N GLN A 126 -59.00 -51.33 -32.48
CA GLN A 126 -59.47 -52.14 -31.37
C GLN A 126 -60.24 -51.25 -30.40
N LYS A 127 -61.56 -51.44 -30.33
CA LYS A 127 -62.39 -50.76 -29.33
C LYS A 127 -62.18 -51.41 -27.96
N ALA A 128 -61.97 -50.59 -26.93
CA ALA A 128 -61.97 -51.07 -25.56
C ALA A 128 -63.41 -51.42 -25.13
N ASN A 129 -63.58 -52.55 -24.42
CA ASN A 129 -64.87 -52.88 -23.80
C ASN A 129 -65.07 -52.01 -22.56
N VAL A 130 -65.64 -50.82 -22.74
CA VAL A 130 -65.89 -49.87 -21.65
C VAL A 130 -67.29 -50.10 -21.07
N PRO A 131 -67.44 -50.21 -19.73
CA PRO A 131 -68.74 -50.22 -19.09
C PRO A 131 -69.49 -48.91 -19.37
N SER A 132 -70.79 -48.98 -19.65
CA SER A 132 -71.65 -47.86 -20.10
C SER A 132 -71.75 -46.62 -19.17
N ASN A 133 -71.01 -46.59 -18.06
CA ASN A 133 -71.08 -45.54 -17.03
C ASN A 133 -69.81 -44.64 -16.94
N SER A 134 -68.87 -44.70 -17.90
CA SER A 134 -67.73 -43.77 -17.91
C SER A 134 -68.16 -42.40 -18.44
N SER A 135 -68.02 -41.33 -17.64
CA SER A 135 -68.48 -39.97 -17.96
C SER A 135 -67.62 -39.21 -18.98
N THR A 136 -66.64 -39.86 -19.62
CA THR A 136 -65.75 -39.24 -20.62
C THR A 136 -65.66 -40.09 -21.87
N ASP A 137 -66.09 -39.52 -23.00
CA ASP A 137 -66.14 -40.12 -24.35
C ASP A 137 -64.74 -40.50 -24.90
N LEU A 138 -63.65 -40.19 -24.20
CA LEU A 138 -62.29 -40.55 -24.61
C LEU A 138 -62.03 -42.06 -24.50
N ALA A 139 -62.72 -42.76 -23.59
CA ALA A 139 -62.56 -44.20 -23.39
C ALA A 139 -63.22 -45.03 -24.52
N THR A 140 -64.15 -44.44 -25.29
CA THR A 140 -64.82 -45.09 -26.42
C THR A 140 -63.97 -45.10 -27.70
N LEU A 141 -62.88 -44.30 -27.74
CA LEU A 141 -61.99 -44.21 -28.89
C LEU A 141 -61.24 -45.54 -29.09
N GLY A 142 -61.30 -46.07 -30.31
CA GLY A 142 -60.56 -47.27 -30.68
C GLY A 142 -59.05 -47.01 -30.76
N ILE A 143 -58.25 -47.97 -30.31
CA ILE A 143 -56.79 -47.93 -30.41
C ILE A 143 -56.39 -48.53 -31.76
N SER A 144 -55.60 -47.79 -32.56
CA SER A 144 -55.14 -48.29 -33.85
C SER A 144 -54.16 -49.46 -33.68
N LEU A 145 -54.44 -50.59 -34.32
CA LEU A 145 -53.56 -51.76 -34.29
C LEU A 145 -52.24 -51.51 -35.02
N ASN A 146 -52.24 -50.65 -36.06
CA ASN A 146 -51.04 -50.26 -36.80
C ASN A 146 -50.31 -49.05 -36.18
N GLY A 147 -50.91 -48.40 -35.17
CA GLY A 147 -50.34 -47.21 -34.51
C GLY A 147 -48.91 -47.40 -33.98
N PRO A 148 -48.59 -48.52 -33.27
CA PRO A 148 -47.23 -48.79 -32.79
C PRO A 148 -46.20 -48.93 -33.92
N ASN A 149 -46.57 -49.56 -35.03
CA ASN A 149 -45.68 -49.71 -36.19
C ASN A 149 -45.40 -48.36 -36.85
N ILE A 150 -46.43 -47.51 -36.98
CA ILE A 150 -46.27 -46.14 -37.51
C ILE A 150 -45.39 -45.31 -36.58
N LEU A 151 -45.56 -45.42 -35.26
CA LEU A 151 -44.73 -44.73 -34.28
C LEU A 151 -43.26 -45.17 -34.38
N GLN A 152 -43.01 -46.48 -34.49
CA GLN A 152 -41.66 -47.03 -34.69
C GLN A 152 -41.05 -46.61 -36.04
N ALA A 153 -41.86 -46.55 -37.09
CA ALA A 153 -41.43 -46.06 -38.38
C ALA A 153 -41.08 -44.56 -38.32
N LEU A 154 -41.89 -43.74 -37.66
CA LEU A 154 -41.63 -42.30 -37.45
C LEU A 154 -40.35 -42.08 -36.65
N SER A 155 -40.14 -42.84 -35.57
CA SER A 155 -38.95 -42.69 -34.71
C SER A 155 -37.64 -43.07 -35.41
N THR A 156 -37.72 -43.89 -36.46
CA THR A 156 -36.56 -44.35 -37.26
C THR A 156 -36.44 -43.66 -38.61
N THR A 157 -37.34 -42.73 -38.94
CA THR A 157 -37.32 -42.00 -40.21
C THR A 157 -36.23 -40.92 -40.16
N SER A 158 -35.33 -40.96 -41.13
CA SER A 158 -34.27 -39.98 -41.31
C SER A 158 -34.15 -39.62 -42.80
N PHE A 159 -34.21 -38.34 -43.11
CA PHE A 159 -34.07 -37.84 -44.48
C PHE A 159 -33.60 -36.39 -44.48
N LYS A 160 -33.22 -35.90 -45.65
CA LYS A 160 -32.85 -34.50 -45.85
C LYS A 160 -34.06 -33.70 -46.33
N GLY A 161 -34.65 -32.93 -45.42
CA GLY A 161 -35.79 -32.07 -45.66
C GLY A 161 -35.41 -30.67 -46.16
N LEU A 162 -36.41 -29.79 -46.22
CA LEU A 162 -36.24 -28.37 -46.55
C LEU A 162 -35.56 -27.59 -45.42
N THR A 163 -35.75 -27.99 -44.15
CA THR A 163 -35.12 -27.33 -42.99
C THR A 163 -33.73 -27.85 -42.66
N GLY A 164 -33.26 -28.90 -43.33
CA GLY A 164 -31.98 -29.56 -43.05
C GLY A 164 -32.14 -31.07 -42.89
N ASP A 165 -31.27 -31.67 -42.08
CA ASP A 165 -31.38 -33.09 -41.76
C ASP A 165 -32.51 -33.31 -40.76
N TYR A 166 -33.49 -34.14 -41.12
CA TYR A 166 -34.65 -34.46 -40.32
C TYR A 166 -34.38 -35.76 -39.57
N LEU A 167 -34.14 -35.66 -38.26
CA LEU A 167 -33.82 -36.80 -37.39
C LEU A 167 -34.52 -36.66 -36.04
N PHE A 168 -35.22 -37.70 -35.61
CA PHE A 168 -35.75 -37.81 -34.26
C PHE A 168 -34.71 -38.45 -33.33
N VAL A 169 -34.44 -37.79 -32.20
CA VAL A 169 -33.65 -38.32 -31.09
C VAL A 169 -34.54 -38.25 -29.86
N ASP A 170 -34.79 -39.38 -29.20
CA ASP A 170 -35.64 -39.49 -28.01
C ASP A 170 -37.06 -38.89 -28.19
N GLY A 171 -37.63 -39.02 -29.38
CA GLY A 171 -38.96 -38.49 -29.71
C GLY A 171 -39.02 -36.98 -29.97
N GLN A 172 -37.87 -36.30 -30.00
CA GLN A 172 -37.76 -34.88 -30.36
C GLN A 172 -36.98 -34.69 -31.66
N LEU A 173 -37.39 -33.73 -32.48
CA LEU A 173 -36.62 -33.34 -33.65
C LEU A 173 -35.29 -32.74 -33.18
N GLN A 174 -34.17 -33.25 -33.68
CA GLN A 174 -32.85 -32.76 -33.31
C GLN A 174 -32.77 -31.24 -33.51
N SER A 175 -32.39 -30.50 -32.46
CA SER A 175 -32.43 -29.04 -32.48
C SER A 175 -31.55 -28.48 -33.60
N PRO A 176 -32.08 -27.65 -34.50
CA PRO A 176 -31.26 -26.98 -35.49
C PRO A 176 -30.33 -25.98 -34.82
N ALA A 177 -29.27 -25.58 -35.54
CA ALA A 177 -28.52 -24.39 -35.17
C ALA A 177 -29.46 -23.18 -35.13
N PHE A 178 -29.22 -22.23 -34.23
CA PHE A 178 -29.95 -20.95 -34.22
C PHE A 178 -29.11 -19.88 -34.90
N GLN A 179 -29.77 -19.00 -35.64
CA GLN A 179 -29.19 -17.79 -36.18
C GLN A 179 -29.53 -16.61 -35.26
N ILE A 180 -28.51 -15.85 -34.87
CA ILE A 180 -28.66 -14.64 -34.08
C ILE A 180 -28.72 -13.44 -35.03
N VAL A 181 -29.72 -12.61 -34.83
CA VAL A 181 -30.06 -11.48 -35.69
C VAL A 181 -30.18 -10.22 -34.85
N ASN A 182 -29.70 -9.11 -35.41
CA ASN A 182 -29.87 -7.78 -34.87
C ASN A 182 -30.71 -6.99 -35.88
N VAL A 183 -31.79 -6.35 -35.43
CA VAL A 183 -32.66 -5.58 -36.32
C VAL A 183 -32.02 -4.22 -36.61
N ASN A 184 -31.73 -3.98 -37.90
CA ASN A 184 -31.19 -2.71 -38.37
C ASN A 184 -31.81 -2.36 -39.74
N GLY A 185 -32.46 -1.20 -39.82
CA GLY A 185 -33.23 -0.77 -40.98
C GLY A 185 -34.43 -1.69 -41.22
N ASN A 186 -34.64 -2.09 -42.48
CA ASN A 186 -35.82 -2.86 -42.89
C ASN A 186 -35.65 -4.39 -42.72
N ALA A 187 -34.51 -4.86 -42.19
CA ALA A 187 -34.21 -6.29 -42.11
C ALA A 187 -33.40 -6.67 -40.87
N GLY A 188 -33.44 -7.97 -40.54
CA GLY A 188 -32.57 -8.56 -39.52
C GLY A 188 -31.17 -8.83 -40.07
N ARG A 189 -30.17 -8.09 -39.59
CA ARG A 189 -28.75 -8.35 -39.83
C ARG A 189 -28.29 -9.56 -39.02
N ARG A 190 -27.78 -10.59 -39.68
CA ARG A 190 -27.15 -11.73 -39.00
C ARG A 190 -25.87 -11.29 -38.28
N ILE A 191 -25.75 -11.62 -36.99
CA ILE A 191 -24.55 -11.35 -36.19
C ILE A 191 -23.77 -12.61 -35.80
N GLY A 192 -24.41 -13.79 -35.83
CA GLY A 192 -23.76 -15.07 -35.62
C GLY A 192 -24.76 -16.23 -35.57
N PHE A 193 -24.30 -17.35 -35.01
CA PHE A 193 -25.07 -18.57 -34.82
C PHE A 193 -24.85 -19.13 -33.42
N TRP A 194 -25.75 -19.98 -32.98
CA TRP A 194 -25.60 -20.82 -31.80
C TRP A 194 -25.83 -22.28 -32.18
N THR A 195 -24.95 -23.17 -31.76
CA THR A 195 -25.12 -24.63 -31.92
C THR A 195 -25.07 -25.32 -30.56
N PRO A 196 -25.75 -26.47 -30.40
CA PRO A 196 -25.67 -27.24 -29.15
C PRO A 196 -24.26 -27.67 -28.76
N THR A 197 -23.37 -27.89 -29.75
CA THR A 197 -22.01 -28.41 -29.53
C THR A 197 -20.95 -27.34 -29.33
N GLU A 198 -21.04 -26.20 -30.04
CA GLU A 198 -19.99 -25.16 -30.03
C GLU A 198 -20.44 -23.86 -29.32
N GLY A 199 -21.72 -23.76 -28.94
CA GLY A 199 -22.30 -22.53 -28.40
C GLY A 199 -22.33 -21.41 -29.45
N LEU A 200 -21.97 -20.18 -29.04
CA LEU A 200 -21.96 -19.01 -29.93
C LEU A 200 -20.79 -19.04 -30.92
N VAL A 201 -21.10 -19.01 -32.23
CA VAL A 201 -20.11 -19.01 -33.32
C VAL A 201 -20.44 -17.97 -34.38
N LYS A 202 -19.40 -17.37 -34.98
CA LYS A 202 -19.58 -16.33 -36.01
C LYS A 202 -20.04 -16.92 -37.35
N THR A 203 -19.54 -18.10 -37.69
CA THR A 203 -19.80 -18.80 -38.95
C THR A 203 -19.91 -20.31 -38.70
N LEU A 204 -20.93 -20.96 -39.27
CA LEU A 204 -21.05 -22.42 -39.28
C LEU A 204 -19.98 -23.00 -40.22
N ASN A 205 -19.13 -23.89 -39.70
CA ASN A 205 -17.93 -24.47 -40.35
C ASN A 205 -16.80 -23.46 -40.65
N PRO A 206 -16.05 -23.01 -39.63
CA PRO A 206 -14.77 -22.35 -39.88
C PRO A 206 -13.85 -23.36 -40.59
N ARG A 207 -13.33 -23.00 -41.78
CA ARG A 207 -12.21 -23.74 -42.36
C ARG A 207 -11.16 -23.90 -41.27
N ILE A 208 -10.77 -25.16 -41.04
CA ILE A 208 -9.85 -25.64 -40.02
C ILE A 208 -8.74 -24.62 -39.77
N ASN A 209 -8.90 -23.81 -38.73
CA ASN A 209 -7.82 -23.11 -38.06
C ASN A 209 -8.21 -23.04 -36.60
N LYS A 210 -8.02 -24.19 -35.94
CA LYS A 210 -8.13 -24.40 -34.51
C LYS A 210 -6.96 -23.67 -33.83
N ARG A 211 -6.96 -22.33 -33.90
CA ARG A 211 -6.03 -21.50 -33.12
C ARG A 211 -6.78 -20.33 -32.51
N MET A 212 -6.50 -20.18 -31.23
CA MET A 212 -6.80 -19.07 -30.33
C MET A 212 -8.13 -19.13 -29.58
N ASN A 213 -7.96 -19.46 -28.30
CA ASN A 213 -8.77 -18.98 -27.18
C ASN A 213 -8.95 -17.46 -27.30
N SER A 214 -9.93 -17.05 -28.09
CA SER A 214 -10.32 -15.66 -28.21
C SER A 214 -11.40 -15.38 -27.19
N THR A 215 -11.14 -14.36 -26.36
CA THR A 215 -12.07 -13.72 -25.44
C THR A 215 -13.48 -13.59 -26.05
N SER A 216 -14.52 -13.71 -25.22
CA SER A 216 -15.94 -13.80 -25.58
C SER A 216 -16.45 -12.76 -26.59
N THR A 217 -15.75 -11.65 -26.79
CA THR A 217 -16.10 -10.54 -27.69
C THR A 217 -15.86 -10.80 -29.19
N SER A 218 -15.12 -11.84 -29.59
CA SER A 218 -14.83 -12.11 -31.01
C SER A 218 -15.78 -13.09 -31.71
N ARG A 219 -16.69 -13.73 -30.95
CA ARG A 219 -17.54 -14.82 -31.45
C ARG A 219 -18.79 -14.35 -32.21
N LEU A 220 -19.17 -13.08 -32.09
CA LEU A 220 -20.30 -12.47 -32.78
C LEU A 220 -19.86 -11.19 -33.51
N SER A 221 -20.61 -10.80 -34.54
CA SER A 221 -20.43 -9.50 -35.20
C SER A 221 -20.96 -8.38 -34.32
N THR A 222 -20.46 -7.15 -34.53
CA THR A 222 -20.85 -5.96 -33.76
C THR A 222 -22.37 -5.79 -33.69
N VAL A 223 -22.87 -5.68 -32.46
CA VAL A 223 -24.28 -5.44 -32.13
C VAL A 223 -24.53 -3.94 -32.15
N ILE A 224 -25.64 -3.52 -32.77
CA ILE A 224 -26.15 -2.15 -32.71
C ILE A 224 -27.34 -2.18 -31.75
N PHE A 225 -27.26 -1.44 -30.66
CA PHE A 225 -28.30 -1.37 -29.64
C PHE A 225 -29.30 -0.24 -29.96
N PRO A 226 -30.48 -0.23 -29.32
CA PRO A 226 -31.43 0.88 -29.44
C PRO A 226 -30.75 2.24 -29.22
N GLY A 227 -31.18 3.26 -29.97
CA GLY A 227 -30.49 4.56 -30.01
C GLY A 227 -29.26 4.63 -30.92
N ASP A 228 -29.06 3.66 -31.81
CA ASP A 228 -27.98 3.59 -32.81
C ASP A 228 -26.56 3.65 -32.19
N THR A 229 -26.38 2.94 -31.07
CA THR A 229 -25.10 2.86 -30.36
C THR A 229 -24.51 1.46 -30.43
N THR A 230 -23.18 1.39 -30.58
CA THR A 230 -22.41 0.13 -30.49
C THR A 230 -21.85 -0.11 -29.09
N VAL A 231 -22.04 0.84 -28.16
CA VAL A 231 -21.63 0.72 -26.76
C VAL A 231 -22.55 -0.28 -26.08
N VAL A 232 -21.98 -1.34 -25.51
CA VAL A 232 -22.72 -2.37 -24.78
C VAL A 232 -23.36 -1.74 -23.54
N PRO A 233 -24.70 -1.70 -23.43
CA PRO A 233 -25.36 -1.14 -22.26
C PRO A 233 -25.04 -1.95 -21.00
N LYS A 234 -24.96 -1.27 -19.84
CA LYS A 234 -24.74 -1.93 -18.54
C LYS A 234 -25.91 -2.82 -18.09
N GLY A 235 -27.07 -2.67 -18.73
CA GLY A 235 -28.30 -3.41 -18.40
C GLY A 235 -29.10 -2.85 -17.23
N TRP A 236 -28.63 -1.76 -16.63
CA TRP A 236 -29.31 -0.95 -15.63
C TRP A 236 -28.79 0.49 -15.72
N GLU A 237 -29.63 1.44 -15.35
CA GLU A 237 -29.22 2.83 -15.10
C GLU A 237 -29.95 3.37 -13.88
N ILE A 238 -29.33 4.37 -13.25
CA ILE A 238 -29.92 5.11 -12.14
C ILE A 238 -30.91 6.12 -12.75
N PRO A 239 -32.17 6.16 -12.30
CA PRO A 239 -33.12 7.16 -12.77
C PRO A 239 -32.58 8.56 -12.48
N THR A 240 -32.37 9.39 -13.50
CA THR A 240 -31.91 10.76 -13.35
C THR A 240 -32.96 11.70 -12.74
N ASN A 241 -34.24 11.32 -12.76
CA ASN A 241 -35.33 12.28 -12.55
C ASN A 241 -35.93 12.39 -11.15
N GLU A 242 -35.75 11.48 -10.17
CA GLU A 242 -36.59 11.59 -8.95
C GLU A 242 -35.99 11.27 -7.57
N LYS A 243 -34.83 10.61 -7.42
CA LYS A 243 -34.31 10.36 -6.05
C LYS A 243 -32.78 10.41 -5.97
N LYS A 244 -32.27 11.42 -5.26
CA LYS A 244 -30.86 11.53 -4.89
C LYS A 244 -30.50 10.42 -3.91
N LEU A 245 -29.29 9.87 -4.00
CA LEU A 245 -28.80 8.90 -3.02
C LEU A 245 -28.70 9.55 -1.65
N LYS A 246 -29.32 8.93 -0.65
CA LYS A 246 -29.23 9.42 0.72
C LYS A 246 -28.00 8.84 1.38
N ILE A 247 -26.98 9.68 1.56
CA ILE A 247 -25.69 9.29 2.13
C ILE A 247 -25.67 9.64 3.62
N GLY A 248 -25.53 8.64 4.47
CA GLY A 248 -25.35 8.85 5.91
C GLY A 248 -23.92 9.31 6.23
N VAL A 249 -23.78 10.33 7.07
CA VAL A 249 -22.49 10.85 7.51
C VAL A 249 -22.43 10.82 9.05
N PRO A 250 -21.38 10.25 9.68
CA PRO A 250 -21.25 10.25 11.13
C PRO A 250 -21.03 11.68 11.66
N VAL A 251 -21.55 11.95 12.86
CA VAL A 251 -21.27 13.19 13.59
C VAL A 251 -20.24 12.89 14.67
N LYS A 252 -19.13 13.62 14.67
CA LYS A 252 -18.01 13.40 15.59
C LYS A 252 -17.48 14.72 16.14
N SER A 253 -17.21 14.76 17.43
CA SER A 253 -16.55 15.88 18.12
C SER A 253 -15.06 15.60 18.27
N GLY A 254 -14.19 16.55 17.89
CA GLY A 254 -12.75 16.53 18.19
C GLY A 254 -11.80 16.08 17.06
N PHE A 255 -12.31 15.40 16.03
CA PHE A 255 -11.55 15.00 14.83
C PHE A 255 -12.21 15.54 13.55
N SER A 256 -12.51 16.84 13.56
CA SER A 256 -13.22 17.55 12.49
C SER A 256 -12.50 17.54 11.14
N GLU A 257 -11.20 17.25 11.13
CA GLU A 257 -10.39 17.14 9.90
C GLU A 257 -10.81 15.94 9.05
N PHE A 258 -11.31 14.86 9.66
CA PHE A 258 -11.78 13.68 8.95
C PHE A 258 -13.22 13.83 8.48
N VAL A 259 -14.10 14.21 9.41
CA VAL A 259 -15.53 14.46 9.16
C VAL A 259 -16.02 15.51 10.16
N ALA A 260 -16.65 16.57 9.65
CA ALA A 260 -17.33 17.58 10.42
C ALA A 260 -18.70 17.87 9.82
N VAL A 261 -19.69 17.99 10.71
CA VAL A 261 -21.06 18.36 10.38
C VAL A 261 -21.38 19.61 11.16
N THR A 262 -21.55 20.74 10.46
CA THR A 262 -21.98 22.00 11.06
C THR A 262 -23.37 22.34 10.57
N LYS A 263 -24.22 22.81 11.48
CA LYS A 263 -25.59 23.24 11.16
C LYS A 263 -25.63 24.75 11.18
N ASP A 264 -25.94 25.36 10.04
CA ASP A 264 -26.06 26.82 9.97
C ASP A 264 -27.27 27.28 10.81
N PRO A 265 -27.12 28.26 11.72
CA PRO A 265 -28.22 28.70 12.57
C PRO A 265 -29.41 29.31 11.82
N GLY A 266 -29.20 29.74 10.56
CA GLY A 266 -30.20 30.43 9.73
C GLY A 266 -30.82 29.60 8.60
N SER A 267 -30.26 28.44 8.27
CA SER A 267 -30.79 27.53 7.26
C SER A 267 -30.86 26.11 7.85
N ASN A 268 -31.94 25.37 7.61
CA ASN A 268 -32.04 23.97 8.04
C ASN A 268 -31.09 23.02 7.27
N THR A 269 -30.08 23.55 6.57
CA THR A 269 -29.10 22.81 5.79
C THR A 269 -27.84 22.57 6.61
N ALA A 270 -27.47 21.31 6.80
CA ALA A 270 -26.19 20.94 7.36
C ALA A 270 -25.09 21.03 6.29
N THR A 271 -23.96 21.63 6.63
CA THR A 271 -22.75 21.62 5.80
C THR A 271 -21.84 20.49 6.25
N PHE A 272 -21.37 19.70 5.29
CA PHE A 272 -20.51 18.54 5.50
C PHE A 272 -19.13 18.87 4.96
N THR A 273 -18.12 18.76 5.80
CA THR A 273 -16.73 19.05 5.43
C THR A 273 -15.81 18.02 6.05
N GLY A 274 -14.67 17.75 5.45
CA GLY A 274 -13.67 16.85 6.01
C GLY A 274 -12.99 16.03 4.92
N PHE A 275 -11.85 15.44 5.26
CA PHE A 275 -11.07 14.61 4.38
C PHE A 275 -11.91 13.50 3.71
N CYS A 276 -12.72 12.77 4.46
CA CYS A 276 -13.53 11.67 3.90
C CYS A 276 -14.63 12.17 2.94
N ILE A 277 -15.14 13.40 3.16
CA ILE A 277 -16.15 14.02 2.30
C ILE A 277 -15.53 14.45 0.96
N ASP A 278 -14.36 15.11 1.01
CA ASP A 278 -13.65 15.56 -0.18
C ASP A 278 -13.16 14.39 -1.04
N VAL A 279 -12.70 13.29 -0.39
CA VAL A 279 -12.35 12.06 -1.10
C VAL A 279 -13.59 11.49 -1.81
N PHE A 280 -14.73 11.39 -1.14
CA PHE A 280 -15.94 10.86 -1.76
C PHE A 280 -16.42 11.73 -2.93
N ASP A 281 -16.43 13.05 -2.77
CA ASP A 281 -16.79 14.00 -3.83
C ASP A 281 -15.85 13.88 -5.04
N ALA A 282 -14.54 13.70 -4.81
CA ALA A 282 -13.57 13.47 -5.88
C ALA A 282 -13.79 12.13 -6.59
N VAL A 283 -14.14 11.09 -5.85
CA VAL A 283 -14.45 9.75 -6.37
C VAL A 283 -15.71 9.77 -7.22
N VAL A 284 -16.78 10.42 -6.76
CA VAL A 284 -18.02 10.54 -7.53
C VAL A 284 -17.80 11.35 -8.81
N LYS A 285 -17.02 12.43 -8.76
CA LYS A 285 -16.63 13.20 -9.96
C LYS A 285 -15.80 12.41 -10.97
N ALA A 286 -15.11 11.36 -10.54
CA ALA A 286 -14.32 10.48 -11.39
C ALA A 286 -15.15 9.37 -12.05
N LEU A 287 -16.43 9.20 -11.68
CA LEU A 287 -17.31 8.22 -12.29
C LEU A 287 -17.66 8.61 -13.74
N PRO A 288 -17.86 7.63 -14.64
CA PRO A 288 -18.22 7.89 -16.03
C PRO A 288 -19.71 8.28 -16.22
N TYR A 289 -20.45 8.50 -15.14
CA TYR A 289 -21.86 8.86 -15.13
C TYR A 289 -22.18 9.80 -13.97
N ALA A 290 -23.21 10.63 -14.14
CA ALA A 290 -23.68 11.50 -13.06
C ALA A 290 -24.37 10.67 -11.97
N LEU A 291 -23.88 10.80 -10.74
CA LEU A 291 -24.47 10.17 -9.56
C LEU A 291 -25.02 11.29 -8.65
N PRO A 292 -26.33 11.59 -8.66
CA PRO A 292 -26.89 12.59 -7.77
C PRO A 292 -27.03 12.03 -6.34
N TYR A 293 -26.50 12.75 -5.35
CA TYR A 293 -26.55 12.38 -3.93
C TYR A 293 -26.87 13.57 -3.04
N GLU A 294 -27.29 13.27 -1.82
CA GLU A 294 -27.47 14.22 -0.72
C GLU A 294 -26.92 13.62 0.58
N TYR A 295 -26.24 14.45 1.36
CA TYR A 295 -25.73 14.04 2.67
C TYR A 295 -26.80 14.24 3.74
N THR A 296 -26.90 13.28 4.65
CA THR A 296 -27.78 13.34 5.82
C THR A 296 -26.95 13.00 7.05
N PRO A 297 -26.97 13.84 8.10
CA PRO A 297 -26.18 13.57 9.30
C PRO A 297 -26.82 12.43 10.10
N PHE A 298 -25.99 11.60 10.73
CA PHE A 298 -26.42 10.61 11.71
C PHE A 298 -26.41 11.22 13.11
N ALA A 299 -27.38 12.08 13.37
CA ALA A 299 -27.54 12.82 14.63
C ALA A 299 -28.97 12.75 15.17
N ASN A 300 -29.08 12.88 16.49
CA ASN A 300 -30.32 13.08 17.21
C ASN A 300 -30.86 14.50 16.96
N SER A 301 -32.09 14.76 17.43
CA SER A 301 -32.74 16.08 17.32
C SER A 301 -31.91 17.23 17.88
N ASP A 302 -31.05 16.94 18.87
CA ASP A 302 -30.19 17.88 19.56
C ASP A 302 -28.83 18.12 18.86
N GLY A 303 -28.54 17.43 17.76
CA GLY A 303 -27.27 17.55 17.02
C GLY A 303 -26.15 16.63 17.49
N GLU A 304 -26.34 15.93 18.60
CA GLU A 304 -25.44 14.87 19.10
C GLU A 304 -25.49 13.61 18.22
N PRO A 305 -24.42 12.78 18.19
CA PRO A 305 -24.40 11.54 17.41
C PRO A 305 -25.56 10.62 17.80
N ALA A 306 -26.27 10.10 16.78
CA ALA A 306 -27.44 9.24 16.98
C ALA A 306 -27.12 7.83 17.49
N GLY A 307 -25.85 7.46 17.55
CA GLY A 307 -25.39 6.15 17.98
C GLY A 307 -23.93 5.90 17.60
N THR A 308 -23.54 4.63 17.59
CA THR A 308 -22.18 4.20 17.24
C THR A 308 -22.02 3.99 15.72
N TYR A 309 -20.78 3.81 15.28
CA TYR A 309 -20.48 3.41 13.89
C TYR A 309 -21.11 2.07 13.50
N ASN A 310 -21.35 1.17 14.47
CA ASN A 310 -22.08 -0.08 14.20
C ASN A 310 -23.53 0.22 13.88
N ASP A 311 -24.16 1.13 14.62
CA ASP A 311 -25.56 1.52 14.40
C ASP A 311 -25.71 2.23 13.04
N LEU A 312 -24.78 3.13 12.70
CA LEU A 312 -24.74 3.81 11.40
C LEU A 312 -24.61 2.81 10.23
N ALA A 313 -23.68 1.86 10.33
CA ALA A 313 -23.54 0.80 9.33
C ALA A 313 -24.82 -0.06 9.23
N TYR A 314 -25.45 -0.35 10.36
CA TYR A 314 -26.70 -1.11 10.40
C TYR A 314 -27.87 -0.37 9.74
N GLN A 315 -27.90 0.96 9.79
CA GLN A 315 -28.92 1.75 9.06
C GLN A 315 -28.87 1.56 7.54
N VAL A 316 -27.71 1.22 6.96
CA VAL A 316 -27.57 0.88 5.54
C VAL A 316 -28.22 -0.48 5.24
N TYR A 317 -28.05 -1.45 6.13
CA TYR A 317 -28.74 -2.75 6.04
C TYR A 317 -30.26 -2.60 6.14
N LEU A 318 -30.74 -1.72 7.03
CA LEU A 318 -32.16 -1.36 7.16
C LEU A 318 -32.69 -0.51 5.99
N LYS A 319 -31.83 -0.10 5.04
CA LYS A 319 -32.15 0.74 3.88
C LYS A 319 -32.64 2.16 4.23
N ASN A 320 -32.27 2.66 5.41
CA ASN A 320 -32.53 4.04 5.82
C ASN A 320 -31.55 5.03 5.17
N TYR A 321 -30.35 4.54 4.83
CA TYR A 321 -29.36 5.22 3.98
C TYR A 321 -29.02 4.31 2.80
N ASP A 322 -28.77 4.90 1.62
CA ASP A 322 -28.34 4.15 0.43
C ASP A 322 -26.82 3.89 0.42
N ALA A 323 -26.05 4.69 1.15
CA ALA A 323 -24.62 4.53 1.40
C ALA A 323 -24.23 5.30 2.66
N VAL A 324 -23.06 5.01 3.22
CA VAL A 324 -22.46 5.80 4.30
C VAL A 324 -21.05 6.24 3.92
N VAL A 325 -20.77 7.51 4.19
CA VAL A 325 -19.48 8.16 3.92
C VAL A 325 -18.96 8.77 5.22
N GLY A 326 -17.70 8.49 5.53
CA GLY A 326 -17.03 9.01 6.71
C GLY A 326 -15.77 8.22 7.02
N ASP A 327 -15.27 8.41 8.23
CA ASP A 327 -14.14 7.70 8.82
C ASP A 327 -14.53 6.28 9.28
N ILE A 328 -15.14 5.49 8.38
CA ILE A 328 -15.59 4.13 8.68
C ILE A 328 -14.47 3.12 8.45
N THR A 329 -13.98 2.49 9.50
CA THR A 329 -13.04 1.37 9.38
C THR A 329 -13.71 0.12 8.83
N ILE A 330 -13.01 -0.55 7.90
CA ILE A 330 -13.36 -1.87 7.37
C ILE A 330 -13.06 -2.93 8.43
N VAL A 331 -14.13 -3.55 8.98
CA VAL A 331 -14.06 -4.58 10.01
C VAL A 331 -14.95 -5.79 9.68
N TYR A 332 -14.50 -6.98 10.08
CA TYR A 332 -15.18 -8.25 9.77
C TYR A 332 -16.63 -8.30 10.27
N ASN A 333 -16.89 -7.87 11.51
CA ASN A 333 -18.22 -7.95 12.12
C ASN A 333 -19.29 -7.21 11.29
N ARG A 334 -18.93 -6.06 10.71
CA ARG A 334 -19.85 -5.28 9.86
C ARG A 334 -20.00 -5.86 8.45
N SER A 335 -18.95 -6.48 7.90
CA SER A 335 -19.00 -7.09 6.55
C SER A 335 -20.00 -8.24 6.40
N LEU A 336 -20.55 -8.75 7.51
CA LEU A 336 -21.60 -9.77 7.47
C LEU A 336 -22.89 -9.24 6.83
N TYR A 337 -23.22 -7.96 7.03
CA TYR A 337 -24.50 -7.36 6.61
C TYR A 337 -24.37 -6.12 5.70
N ILE A 338 -23.18 -5.56 5.54
CA ILE A 338 -22.87 -4.49 4.57
C ILE A 338 -21.65 -4.85 3.73
N ASP A 339 -21.49 -4.20 2.58
CA ASP A 339 -20.27 -4.28 1.77
C ASP A 339 -19.48 -2.97 1.85
N TYR A 340 -18.17 -3.09 1.81
CA TYR A 340 -17.23 -1.97 1.79
C TYR A 340 -16.66 -1.75 0.39
N THR A 341 -16.27 -0.52 0.11
CA THR A 341 -15.37 -0.23 -1.00
C THR A 341 -13.94 -0.67 -0.69
N LEU A 342 -13.06 -0.63 -1.70
CA LEU A 342 -11.62 -0.65 -1.43
C LEU A 342 -11.23 0.51 -0.49
N PRO A 343 -10.24 0.31 0.40
CA PRO A 343 -9.83 1.35 1.33
C PRO A 343 -9.15 2.50 0.59
N PHE A 344 -9.42 3.72 1.05
CA PHE A 344 -8.80 4.93 0.52
C PHE A 344 -7.73 5.51 1.46
N THR A 345 -7.49 4.88 2.62
CA THR A 345 -6.40 5.23 3.54
C THR A 345 -5.55 4.01 3.87
N GLU A 346 -4.39 4.27 4.45
CA GLU A 346 -3.57 3.21 5.03
C GLU A 346 -4.31 2.43 6.12
N SER A 347 -3.95 1.15 6.18
CA SER A 347 -4.58 0.14 7.00
C SER A 347 -3.70 -0.23 8.18
N GLY A 348 -4.21 -0.08 9.40
CA GLY A 348 -3.56 -0.60 10.59
C GLY A 348 -3.88 0.17 11.86
N VAL A 349 -3.76 -0.52 12.99
CA VAL A 349 -3.74 0.08 14.33
C VAL A 349 -2.32 0.01 14.87
N SER A 350 -1.85 1.13 15.41
CA SER A 350 -0.52 1.29 15.96
C SER A 350 -0.58 1.95 17.33
N MET A 351 0.56 1.98 18.02
CA MET A 351 0.73 2.54 19.33
C MET A 351 1.56 3.82 19.25
N ILE A 352 1.04 4.90 19.84
CA ILE A 352 1.77 6.14 20.07
C ILE A 352 2.33 6.12 21.50
N VAL A 353 3.60 6.50 21.63
CA VAL A 353 4.29 6.63 22.92
C VAL A 353 5.06 7.95 22.99
N PRO A 354 5.21 8.55 24.18
CA PRO A 354 6.12 9.68 24.35
C PRO A 354 7.56 9.25 24.08
N ILE A 355 8.32 10.14 23.43
CA ILE A 355 9.77 9.98 23.29
C ILE A 355 10.37 10.13 24.68
N ALA A 356 11.29 9.23 25.05
CA ALA A 356 11.93 9.27 26.35
C ALA A 356 12.80 10.53 26.44
N ASP A 357 12.34 11.53 27.20
CA ASP A 357 13.15 12.71 27.51
C ASP A 357 14.23 12.27 28.51
N ASN A 358 15.39 11.86 27.99
CA ASN A 358 16.58 11.59 28.81
C ASN A 358 17.19 12.93 29.27
N ASN A 359 16.41 13.72 30.01
CA ASN A 359 16.81 15.02 30.53
C ASN A 359 17.96 14.92 31.56
N SER A 360 18.28 13.71 32.03
CA SER A 360 19.58 13.41 32.61
C SER A 360 20.58 13.11 31.49
N LYS A 361 21.06 14.17 30.83
CA LYS A 361 22.32 14.10 30.08
C LYS A 361 23.39 13.66 31.07
N ASN A 362 23.67 12.37 31.12
CA ASN A 362 24.61 11.81 32.08
C ASN A 362 25.97 12.49 31.88
N ALA A 363 26.51 13.12 32.91
CA ALA A 363 27.83 13.76 32.85
C ALA A 363 28.97 12.77 32.51
N TRP A 364 28.64 11.47 32.52
CA TRP A 364 29.50 10.32 32.28
C TRP A 364 29.15 9.56 30.99
N VAL A 365 28.44 10.18 30.03
CA VAL A 365 28.16 9.56 28.71
C VAL A 365 29.46 9.07 28.03
N PHE A 366 30.59 9.73 28.27
CA PHE A 366 31.90 9.30 27.74
C PHE A 366 32.38 7.93 28.29
N MET A 367 31.86 7.43 29.41
CA MET A 367 32.22 6.11 29.96
C MET A 367 31.33 4.98 29.43
N GLN A 368 30.14 5.28 28.88
CA GLN A 368 29.17 4.28 28.40
C GLN A 368 29.59 3.46 27.15
N PRO A 369 30.43 3.96 26.21
CA PRO A 369 30.77 3.21 24.99
C PRO A 369 31.58 1.93 25.20
N LEU A 370 32.24 1.78 26.35
CA LEU A 370 33.03 0.59 26.70
C LEU A 370 32.50 0.01 28.01
N THR A 371 32.42 -1.31 28.08
CA THR A 371 32.03 -2.00 29.32
C THR A 371 33.11 -1.87 30.38
N TRP A 372 32.72 -1.96 31.65
CA TRP A 372 33.66 -1.91 32.77
C TRP A 372 34.75 -2.99 32.66
N ASP A 373 34.38 -4.20 32.21
CA ASP A 373 35.32 -5.29 32.00
C ASP A 373 36.42 -4.93 30.98
N LEU A 374 36.04 -4.24 29.90
CA LEU A 374 36.99 -3.82 28.86
C LEU A 374 37.88 -2.67 29.35
N TRP A 375 37.34 -1.71 30.10
CA TRP A 375 38.12 -0.63 30.74
C TRP A 375 39.21 -1.19 31.65
N VAL A 376 38.86 -2.11 32.55
CA VAL A 376 39.81 -2.72 33.50
C VAL A 376 40.83 -3.58 32.76
N SER A 377 40.40 -4.39 31.79
CA SER A 377 41.30 -5.21 30.97
C SER A 377 42.32 -4.36 30.21
N SER A 378 41.88 -3.28 29.55
CA SER A 378 42.79 -2.35 28.85
C SER A 378 43.81 -1.72 29.79
N PHE A 379 43.41 -1.35 31.01
CA PHE A 379 44.34 -0.82 32.02
C PHE A 379 45.37 -1.87 32.48
N LEU A 380 44.96 -3.12 32.71
CA LEU A 380 45.87 -4.20 33.09
C LEU A 380 46.88 -4.51 31.97
N PHE A 381 46.42 -4.64 30.73
CA PHE A 381 47.29 -4.88 29.58
C PHE A 381 48.24 -3.71 29.32
N PHE A 382 47.79 -2.47 29.57
CA PHE A 382 48.64 -1.30 29.50
C PHE A 382 49.83 -1.38 30.47
N VAL A 383 49.57 -1.71 31.74
CA VAL A 383 50.62 -1.89 32.75
C VAL A 383 51.55 -3.05 32.38
N PHE A 384 50.99 -4.13 31.85
CA PHE A 384 51.77 -5.28 31.38
C PHE A 384 52.71 -4.92 30.21
N ILE A 385 52.22 -4.18 29.21
CA ILE A 385 53.05 -3.74 28.07
C ILE A 385 54.13 -2.76 28.54
N ALA A 386 53.81 -1.85 29.47
CA ALA A 386 54.81 -0.97 30.08
C ALA A 386 55.94 -1.75 30.75
N PHE A 387 55.58 -2.81 31.47
CA PHE A 387 56.54 -3.71 32.09
C PHE A 387 57.36 -4.50 31.06
N VAL A 388 56.74 -5.05 30.02
CA VAL A 388 57.44 -5.81 28.97
C VAL A 388 58.43 -4.92 28.20
N VAL A 389 58.03 -3.72 27.81
CA VAL A 389 58.91 -2.75 27.15
C VAL A 389 60.05 -2.34 28.09
N TRP A 390 59.76 -2.11 29.37
CA TRP A 390 60.80 -1.86 30.37
C TRP A 390 61.82 -3.00 30.43
N VAL A 391 61.39 -4.27 30.57
CA VAL A 391 62.31 -5.43 30.61
C VAL A 391 63.19 -5.52 29.37
N LEU A 392 62.61 -5.31 28.18
CA LEU A 392 63.32 -5.45 26.91
C LEU A 392 64.28 -4.30 26.60
N GLU A 393 63.95 -3.06 27.00
CA GLU A 393 64.78 -1.88 26.76
C GLU A 393 65.77 -1.62 27.91
N HIS A 394 65.50 -2.10 29.13
CA HIS A 394 66.29 -1.82 30.34
C HIS A 394 67.79 -2.13 30.18
N ARG A 395 68.12 -3.15 29.40
CA ARG A 395 69.51 -3.59 29.24
C ARG A 395 70.26 -2.87 28.11
N ILE A 396 69.55 -2.17 27.22
CA ILE A 396 70.09 -1.69 25.93
C ILE A 396 69.97 -0.16 25.78
N ASN A 397 68.96 0.45 26.39
CA ASN A 397 68.62 1.86 26.16
C ASN A 397 68.95 2.72 27.38
N GLU A 398 69.73 3.79 27.17
CA GLU A 398 70.15 4.71 28.24
C GLU A 398 68.98 5.57 28.75
N ASP A 399 67.98 5.85 27.91
CA ASP A 399 66.80 6.66 28.24
C ASP A 399 65.88 5.99 29.28
N PHE A 400 65.99 4.66 29.43
CA PHE A 400 65.23 3.87 30.42
C PHE A 400 66.03 3.55 31.70
N ARG A 401 67.17 4.24 31.94
CA ARG A 401 68.01 4.09 33.14
C ARG A 401 67.92 5.36 34.02
N GLY A 402 67.82 5.20 35.35
CA GLY A 402 67.65 6.32 36.30
C GLY A 402 67.47 5.86 37.76
N SER A 403 66.96 6.71 38.67
CA SER A 403 66.51 6.24 39.99
C SER A 403 65.23 5.38 39.85
N ALA A 404 64.93 4.49 40.80
CA ALA A 404 63.79 3.55 40.66
C ALA A 404 62.43 4.26 40.43
N SER A 405 62.25 5.48 40.95
CA SER A 405 61.07 6.30 40.70
C SER A 405 61.05 6.95 39.30
N ASP A 406 62.22 7.37 38.80
CA ASP A 406 62.33 7.98 37.48
C ASP A 406 62.14 6.92 36.38
N GLN A 407 62.65 5.70 36.59
CA GLN A 407 62.49 4.56 35.67
C GLN A 407 61.02 4.15 35.51
N ALA A 408 60.31 4.01 36.64
CA ALA A 408 58.89 3.68 36.62
C ALA A 408 58.07 4.81 35.96
N GLY A 409 58.45 6.07 36.21
CA GLY A 409 57.85 7.25 35.58
C GLY A 409 58.01 7.26 34.06
N THR A 410 59.23 7.06 33.55
CA THR A 410 59.53 7.05 32.11
C THR A 410 58.82 5.91 31.38
N SER A 411 58.82 4.68 31.93
CA SER A 411 58.13 3.54 31.30
C SER A 411 56.61 3.67 31.27
N PHE A 412 56.01 4.24 32.32
CA PHE A 412 54.57 4.48 32.36
C PHE A 412 54.18 5.64 31.43
N TRP A 413 54.98 6.71 31.39
CA TRP A 413 54.81 7.83 30.47
C TRP A 413 54.97 7.44 29.01
N PHE A 414 55.97 6.62 28.69
CA PHE A 414 56.18 6.06 27.36
C PHE A 414 54.97 5.26 26.89
N SER A 415 54.49 4.34 27.74
CA SER A 415 53.32 3.52 27.44
C SER A 415 52.08 4.38 27.24
N PHE A 416 51.88 5.41 28.07
CA PHE A 416 50.77 6.36 27.93
C PHE A 416 50.84 7.13 26.60
N SER A 417 52.05 7.52 26.20
CA SER A 417 52.32 8.22 24.94
C SER A 417 52.02 7.34 23.72
N THR A 418 52.12 6.01 23.82
CA THR A 418 51.68 5.10 22.73
C THR A 418 50.17 5.10 22.53
N MET A 419 49.38 5.39 23.57
CA MET A 419 47.91 5.42 23.49
C MET A 419 47.39 6.60 22.65
N VAL A 420 48.11 7.73 22.68
CA VAL A 420 47.75 8.99 22.01
C VAL A 420 48.59 9.22 20.73
N PHE A 421 49.34 8.20 20.28
CA PHE A 421 50.27 8.30 19.13
C PHE A 421 51.33 9.40 19.25
N ALA A 422 51.69 9.80 20.48
CA ALA A 422 52.64 10.87 20.77
C ALA A 422 54.02 10.30 21.17
N GLN A 423 54.59 9.38 20.38
CA GLN A 423 55.85 8.71 20.71
C GLN A 423 57.04 9.69 20.64
N ARG A 424 57.67 9.98 21.79
CA ARG A 424 58.83 10.87 21.89
C ARG A 424 60.16 10.13 22.06
N GLU A 425 60.16 8.92 22.64
CA GLU A 425 61.38 8.16 22.97
C GLU A 425 61.70 7.11 21.90
N ARG A 426 62.99 6.94 21.62
CA ARG A 426 63.47 6.02 20.58
C ARG A 426 63.67 4.62 21.17
N VAL A 427 62.94 3.64 20.64
CA VAL A 427 63.07 2.22 21.04
C VAL A 427 64.18 1.56 20.22
N VAL A 428 65.13 0.92 20.90
CA VAL A 428 66.35 0.39 20.27
C VAL A 428 66.20 -1.11 19.93
N SER A 429 65.52 -1.90 20.76
CA SER A 429 65.37 -3.35 20.54
C SER A 429 64.35 -3.67 19.44
N ASN A 430 64.73 -4.56 18.51
CA ASN A 430 63.83 -5.06 17.47
C ASN A 430 62.64 -5.85 18.06
N LEU A 431 62.81 -6.51 19.20
CA LEU A 431 61.73 -7.21 19.91
C LEU A 431 60.73 -6.23 20.51
N SER A 432 61.21 -5.16 21.15
CA SER A 432 60.35 -4.08 21.68
C SER A 432 59.58 -3.39 20.56
N ARG A 433 60.21 -3.15 19.40
CA ARG A 433 59.53 -2.59 18.22
C ARG A 433 58.37 -3.47 17.74
N ALA A 434 58.56 -4.80 17.69
CA ALA A 434 57.50 -5.73 17.32
C ALA A 434 56.32 -5.70 18.31
N VAL A 435 56.61 -5.74 19.62
CA VAL A 435 55.59 -5.64 20.68
C VAL A 435 54.83 -4.33 20.60
N ILE A 436 55.52 -3.21 20.36
CA ILE A 436 54.91 -1.88 20.24
C ILE A 436 54.07 -1.75 18.97
N ILE A 437 54.50 -2.29 17.82
CA ILE A 437 53.71 -2.27 16.59
C ILE A 437 52.39 -3.01 16.78
N ILE A 438 52.43 -4.21 17.39
CA ILE A 438 51.23 -4.99 17.69
C ILE A 438 50.34 -4.26 18.69
N TRP A 439 50.92 -3.67 19.75
CA TRP A 439 50.18 -2.91 20.74
C TRP A 439 49.52 -1.65 20.14
N CYS A 440 50.23 -0.91 19.30
CA CYS A 440 49.68 0.24 18.57
C CYS A 440 48.49 -0.18 17.69
N PHE A 441 48.53 -1.35 17.07
CA PHE A 441 47.39 -1.88 16.30
C PHE A 441 46.17 -2.18 17.18
N VAL A 442 46.37 -2.78 18.37
CA VAL A 442 45.30 -3.03 19.34
C VAL A 442 44.70 -1.71 19.84
N VAL A 443 45.54 -0.75 20.22
CA VAL A 443 45.11 0.59 20.66
C VAL A 443 44.36 1.31 19.54
N LEU A 444 44.83 1.25 18.28
CA LEU A 444 44.11 1.82 17.14
C LEU A 444 42.68 1.28 17.04
N ILE A 445 42.52 -0.05 17.11
CA ILE A 445 41.19 -0.67 17.05
C ILE A 445 40.31 -0.23 18.21
N LEU A 446 40.85 -0.17 19.44
CA LEU A 446 40.10 0.27 20.61
C LEU A 446 39.66 1.74 20.49
N THR A 447 40.54 2.64 20.06
CA THR A 447 40.22 4.07 19.90
C THR A 447 39.21 4.32 18.79
N GLN A 448 39.32 3.61 17.67
CA GLN A 448 38.35 3.68 16.57
C GLN A 448 36.98 3.12 16.99
N SER A 449 36.96 1.98 17.69
CA SER A 449 35.72 1.36 18.18
C SER A 449 35.04 2.21 19.25
N TYR A 450 35.81 2.84 20.13
CA TYR A 450 35.30 3.81 21.11
C TYR A 450 34.65 5.01 20.41
N THR A 451 35.34 5.59 19.42
CA THR A 451 34.84 6.75 18.68
C THR A 451 33.56 6.43 17.91
N ALA A 452 33.51 5.27 17.25
CA ALA A 452 32.32 4.80 16.52
C ALA A 452 31.14 4.51 17.46
N SER A 453 31.39 3.86 18.61
CA SER A 453 30.35 3.52 19.58
C SER A 453 29.80 4.77 20.28
N LEU A 454 30.66 5.73 20.62
CA LEU A 454 30.26 7.02 21.17
C LEU A 454 29.42 7.82 20.15
N ALA A 455 29.84 7.84 18.88
CA ALA A 455 29.09 8.49 17.81
C ALA A 455 27.70 7.86 17.61
N SER A 456 27.61 6.53 17.62
CA SER A 456 26.34 5.78 17.54
C SER A 456 25.44 6.03 18.75
N LEU A 457 25.99 6.10 19.95
CA LEU A 457 25.21 6.39 21.16
C LEU A 457 24.61 7.80 21.11
N LEU A 458 25.39 8.79 20.65
CA LEU A 458 24.94 10.18 20.52
C LEU A 458 23.88 10.37 19.43
N THR A 459 23.79 9.46 18.44
CA THR A 459 22.75 9.49 17.42
C THR A 459 21.49 8.72 17.84
N VAL A 460 21.61 7.60 18.57
CA VAL A 460 20.49 6.74 18.97
C VAL A 460 19.71 7.25 20.18
N GLU A 461 20.35 7.93 21.15
CA GLU A 461 19.66 8.48 22.34
C GLU A 461 18.60 9.55 22.01
N GLN A 462 18.52 10.03 20.75
CA GLN A 462 17.56 11.07 20.35
C GLN A 462 16.18 10.54 19.93
N LEU A 463 16.00 9.22 19.78
CA LEU A 463 14.79 8.63 19.18
C LEU A 463 14.20 7.46 19.99
N GLN A 464 14.66 7.21 21.23
CA GLN A 464 14.18 6.06 21.98
C GLN A 464 12.74 6.27 22.49
N PRO A 465 11.80 5.36 22.14
CA PRO A 465 10.46 5.37 22.72
C PRO A 465 10.50 4.98 24.19
N THR A 466 9.62 5.55 25.01
CA THR A 466 9.50 5.18 26.43
C THR A 466 9.07 3.72 26.62
N VAL A 467 8.32 3.18 25.66
CA VAL A 467 7.86 1.78 25.66
C VAL A 467 7.94 1.21 24.26
N THR A 468 8.55 0.04 24.11
CA THR A 468 8.74 -0.65 22.82
C THR A 468 7.75 -1.79 22.59
N ASP A 469 7.27 -2.44 23.66
CA ASP A 469 6.36 -3.58 23.54
C ASP A 469 5.04 -3.45 24.32
N VAL A 470 3.98 -3.95 23.70
CA VAL A 470 2.62 -3.96 24.26
C VAL A 470 2.56 -4.91 25.47
N ARG A 471 3.31 -6.02 25.43
CA ARG A 471 3.38 -6.97 26.55
C ARG A 471 3.96 -6.34 27.81
N GLU A 472 4.86 -5.36 27.65
CA GLU A 472 5.42 -4.62 28.77
C GLU A 472 4.35 -3.77 29.47
N LEU A 473 3.47 -3.13 28.71
CA LEU A 473 2.34 -2.36 29.25
C LEU A 473 1.38 -3.24 30.05
N ILE A 474 1.07 -4.43 29.52
CA ILE A 474 0.18 -5.40 30.19
C ILE A 474 0.83 -5.88 31.49
N LYS A 475 2.12 -6.26 31.45
CA LYS A 475 2.85 -6.77 32.62
C LYS A 475 3.00 -5.70 33.71
N LYS A 476 3.22 -4.44 33.33
CA LYS A 476 3.34 -3.31 34.27
C LYS A 476 1.98 -2.78 34.75
N GLY A 477 0.87 -3.14 34.09
CA GLY A 477 -0.46 -2.66 34.45
C GLY A 477 -0.65 -1.16 34.23
N GLU A 478 -0.02 -0.63 33.17
CA GLU A 478 -0.05 0.79 32.81
C GLU A 478 -1.41 1.23 32.23
N TYR A 479 -1.75 2.51 32.39
CA TYR A 479 -2.95 3.07 31.78
C TYR A 479 -2.74 3.34 30.29
N VAL A 480 -3.70 2.93 29.46
CA VAL A 480 -3.63 3.02 27.99
C VAL A 480 -4.81 3.80 27.44
N GLY A 481 -4.53 4.70 26.49
CA GLY A 481 -5.52 5.52 25.80
C GLY A 481 -6.09 4.84 24.55
N TYR A 482 -7.37 5.05 24.26
CA TYR A 482 -7.98 4.73 22.97
C TYR A 482 -9.05 5.78 22.59
N GLN A 483 -9.32 5.92 21.29
CA GLN A 483 -10.27 6.90 20.78
C GLN A 483 -11.73 6.53 21.11
N ASN A 484 -12.55 7.52 21.46
CA ASN A 484 -13.99 7.33 21.71
C ASN A 484 -14.72 6.78 20.46
N GLY A 485 -15.58 5.79 20.66
CA GLY A 485 -16.35 5.15 19.58
C GLY A 485 -15.53 4.25 18.64
N SER A 486 -14.24 4.05 18.90
CA SER A 486 -13.36 3.20 18.09
C SER A 486 -13.51 1.70 18.41
N PHE A 487 -13.33 0.85 17.40
CA PHE A 487 -13.28 -0.60 17.56
C PHE A 487 -12.03 -1.07 18.32
N VAL A 488 -11.03 -0.18 18.48
CA VAL A 488 -9.78 -0.45 19.21
C VAL A 488 -10.05 -0.90 20.65
N LEU A 489 -11.16 -0.49 21.28
CA LEU A 489 -11.55 -0.99 22.59
C LEU A 489 -11.69 -2.53 22.61
N GLY A 490 -12.37 -3.10 21.61
CA GLY A 490 -12.52 -4.55 21.50
C GLY A 490 -11.17 -5.25 21.33
N LEU A 491 -10.32 -4.69 20.45
CA LEU A 491 -8.96 -5.18 20.22
C LEU A 491 -8.10 -5.17 21.50
N LEU A 492 -8.16 -4.10 22.30
CA LEU A 492 -7.41 -3.99 23.56
C LEU A 492 -7.89 -5.01 24.60
N LEU A 493 -9.19 -5.26 24.67
CA LEU A 493 -9.75 -6.29 25.56
C LEU A 493 -9.32 -7.70 25.12
N ASP A 494 -9.32 -7.98 23.82
CA ASP A 494 -8.86 -9.27 23.26
C ASP A 494 -7.36 -9.52 23.51
N LEU A 495 -6.56 -8.45 23.60
CA LEU A 495 -5.14 -8.50 23.96
C LEU A 495 -4.89 -8.75 25.46
N GLY A 496 -5.93 -8.72 26.29
CA GLY A 496 -5.84 -8.97 27.73
C GLY A 496 -5.61 -7.72 28.59
N PHE A 497 -5.92 -6.51 28.10
CA PHE A 497 -5.91 -5.32 28.95
C PHE A 497 -7.12 -5.27 29.88
N ASP A 498 -6.88 -4.87 31.13
CA ASP A 498 -7.95 -4.63 32.10
C ASP A 498 -8.77 -3.39 31.71
N LYS A 499 -10.11 -3.54 31.67
CA LYS A 499 -11.03 -2.45 31.34
C LYS A 499 -10.87 -1.20 32.23
N SER A 500 -10.45 -1.37 33.48
CA SER A 500 -10.21 -0.26 34.43
C SER A 500 -8.97 0.57 34.10
N LYS A 501 -8.04 0.01 33.31
CA LYS A 501 -6.79 0.65 32.88
C LYS A 501 -6.91 1.34 31.52
N LEU A 502 -8.05 1.22 30.85
CA LEU A 502 -8.31 1.85 29.58
C LEU A 502 -8.93 3.25 29.78
N LYS A 503 -8.37 4.24 29.11
CA LYS A 503 -8.82 5.64 29.12
C LYS A 503 -9.29 6.05 27.73
N VAL A 504 -10.46 6.66 27.68
CA VAL A 504 -11.03 7.18 26.43
C VAL A 504 -10.55 8.61 26.19
N TYR A 505 -10.30 8.96 24.92
CA TYR A 505 -10.11 10.36 24.49
C TYR A 505 -10.94 10.68 23.24
N GLY A 506 -11.43 11.93 23.16
CA GLY A 506 -12.26 12.40 22.04
C GLY A 506 -11.52 13.27 21.01
N SER A 507 -10.36 13.83 21.36
CA SER A 507 -9.60 14.72 20.45
C SER A 507 -8.08 14.55 20.61
N PRO A 508 -7.28 15.04 19.63
CA PRO A 508 -5.83 15.10 19.76
C PRO A 508 -5.34 15.88 20.99
N GLU A 509 -6.03 16.94 21.39
CA GLU A 509 -5.71 17.76 22.59
C GLU A 509 -5.94 16.97 23.87
N GLU A 510 -7.05 16.23 23.93
CA GLU A 510 -7.33 15.40 25.09
C GLU A 510 -6.30 14.26 25.22
N CYS A 511 -5.92 13.65 24.10
CA CYS A 511 -4.85 12.66 24.05
C CYS A 511 -3.52 13.25 24.58
N HIS A 512 -3.13 14.43 24.09
CA HIS A 512 -1.93 15.15 24.56
C HIS A 512 -1.98 15.45 26.07
N ARG A 513 -3.14 15.86 26.59
CA ARG A 513 -3.36 16.12 28.02
C ARG A 513 -3.21 14.86 28.86
N LEU A 514 -3.71 13.72 28.38
CA LEU A 514 -3.57 12.42 29.07
C LEU A 514 -2.12 11.96 29.10
N PHE A 515 -1.37 12.11 27.99
CA PHE A 515 0.06 11.82 27.96
C PHE A 515 0.83 12.71 28.94
N SER A 516 0.50 14.00 29.01
CA SER A 516 1.19 14.96 29.87
C SER A 516 1.00 14.69 31.37
N LYS A 517 -0.11 14.04 31.76
CA LYS A 517 -0.33 13.59 33.15
C LYS A 517 0.50 12.36 33.51
N GLY A 518 0.79 11.50 32.53
CA GLY A 518 1.44 10.21 32.72
C GLY A 518 0.57 9.19 33.45
N SER A 519 0.90 7.90 33.30
CA SER A 519 0.13 6.79 33.86
C SER A 519 -0.01 6.84 35.40
N GLY A 520 1.04 7.29 36.10
CA GLY A 520 1.05 7.40 37.56
C GLY A 520 0.08 8.43 38.15
N ASN A 521 -0.29 9.47 37.40
CA ASN A 521 -1.21 10.54 37.86
C ASN A 521 -2.58 10.48 37.18
N GLY A 522 -3.01 9.28 36.77
CA GLY A 522 -4.30 9.06 36.13
C GLY A 522 -4.37 9.49 34.65
N GLY A 523 -3.22 9.67 34.01
CA GLY A 523 -3.05 9.84 32.56
C GLY A 523 -2.84 8.50 31.83
N ILE A 524 -2.07 8.50 30.76
CA ILE A 524 -1.76 7.31 29.95
C ILE A 524 -0.25 7.19 29.69
N ALA A 525 0.25 5.95 29.55
CA ALA A 525 1.62 5.65 29.11
C ALA A 525 1.71 5.51 27.58
N ALA A 526 0.67 4.99 26.95
CA ALA A 526 0.57 4.76 25.51
C ALA A 526 -0.86 5.02 25.03
N ALA A 527 -1.03 5.34 23.74
CA ALA A 527 -2.33 5.43 23.09
C ALA A 527 -2.36 4.50 21.87
N PHE A 528 -3.47 3.80 21.65
CA PHE A 528 -3.69 2.97 20.47
C PHE A 528 -4.74 3.62 19.58
N ASP A 529 -4.40 3.77 18.31
CA ASP A 529 -5.30 4.37 17.33
C ASP A 529 -5.00 3.87 15.91
N GLU A 530 -5.89 4.19 14.97
CA GLU A 530 -5.66 3.92 13.56
C GLU A 530 -4.59 4.86 12.98
N LEU A 531 -3.81 4.37 12.02
CA LEU A 531 -2.68 5.11 11.43
C LEU A 531 -3.06 6.53 10.96
N ALA A 532 -4.26 6.71 10.40
CA ALA A 532 -4.74 8.01 9.95
C ALA A 532 -4.82 9.04 11.09
N TYR A 533 -5.37 8.66 12.26
CA TYR A 533 -5.43 9.54 13.42
C TYR A 533 -4.07 9.74 14.06
N ILE A 534 -3.23 8.69 14.08
CA ILE A 534 -1.87 8.81 14.59
C ILE A 534 -1.09 9.86 13.81
N LYS A 535 -1.15 9.82 12.48
CA LYS A 535 -0.50 10.82 11.61
C LYS A 535 -0.95 12.25 11.93
N LEU A 536 -2.24 12.45 12.22
CA LEU A 536 -2.77 13.76 12.64
C LEU A 536 -2.23 14.20 14.02
N ILE A 537 -2.15 13.29 15.00
CA ILE A 537 -1.62 13.60 16.33
C ILE A 537 -0.11 13.92 16.23
N LEU A 538 0.64 13.14 15.47
CA LEU A 538 2.07 13.35 15.25
C LEU A 538 2.35 14.65 14.49
N SER A 539 1.53 15.02 13.50
CA SER A 539 1.72 16.29 12.78
C SER A 539 1.45 17.51 13.67
N ARG A 540 0.56 17.39 14.67
CA ARG A 540 0.25 18.47 15.63
C ARG A 540 1.29 18.62 16.74
N TYR A 541 1.91 17.52 17.17
CA TYR A 541 2.81 17.49 18.35
C TYR A 541 4.27 17.05 18.07
N CYS A 542 4.61 16.82 16.79
CA CYS A 542 5.95 16.59 16.26
C CYS A 542 6.87 15.73 17.14
N SER A 543 7.87 16.35 17.79
CA SER A 543 8.97 15.70 18.51
C SER A 543 8.64 15.23 19.93
N LYS A 544 7.38 15.30 20.37
CA LYS A 544 6.98 14.79 21.70
C LYS A 544 6.63 13.30 21.70
N TYR A 545 6.21 12.79 20.55
CA TYR A 545 5.65 11.45 20.42
C TYR A 545 6.27 10.71 19.25
N THR A 546 6.32 9.40 19.36
CA THR A 546 6.74 8.52 18.26
C THR A 546 5.75 7.38 18.11
N MET A 547 5.64 6.87 16.88
CA MET A 547 4.84 5.70 16.54
C MET A 547 5.73 4.46 16.63
N ILE A 548 5.20 3.39 17.22
CA ILE A 548 5.78 2.05 17.09
C ILE A 548 5.09 1.34 15.92
N ASP A 549 5.85 0.69 15.05
CA ASP A 549 5.35 0.04 13.84
C ASP A 549 4.02 -0.71 14.04
N PRO A 550 3.09 -0.63 13.08
CA PRO A 550 1.74 -1.17 13.23
C PRO A 550 1.77 -2.67 13.51
N LYS A 551 1.28 -3.05 14.69
CA LYS A 551 1.21 -4.45 15.12
C LYS A 551 -0.06 -5.15 14.63
N PHE A 552 -1.11 -4.40 14.29
CA PHE A 552 -2.41 -4.96 13.93
C PHE A 552 -2.85 -4.48 12.55
N LYS A 553 -2.91 -5.41 11.59
CA LYS A 553 -3.42 -5.13 10.24
C LYS A 553 -4.94 -5.03 10.30
N THR A 554 -5.49 -3.90 9.88
CA THR A 554 -6.94 -3.68 9.70
C THR A 554 -7.25 -3.43 8.24
N GLY A 555 -8.51 -3.18 7.88
CA GLY A 555 -8.87 -2.94 6.48
C GLY A 555 -8.69 -1.50 6.00
N GLY A 556 -8.38 -0.55 6.89
CA GLY A 556 -8.33 0.90 6.56
C GLY A 556 -9.72 1.53 6.52
N LEU A 557 -9.82 2.78 6.06
CA LEU A 557 -11.09 3.49 5.91
C LEU A 557 -11.72 3.20 4.53
N GLY A 558 -13.01 2.88 4.51
CA GLY A 558 -13.77 2.60 3.29
C GLY A 558 -15.20 3.10 3.36
N PHE A 559 -15.80 3.37 2.19
CA PHE A 559 -17.21 3.74 2.12
C PHE A 559 -18.10 2.49 2.21
N VAL A 560 -19.30 2.68 2.74
CA VAL A 560 -20.22 1.58 3.02
C VAL A 560 -21.39 1.60 2.05
N PHE A 561 -21.71 0.44 1.48
CA PHE A 561 -22.87 0.23 0.63
C PHE A 561 -23.68 -1.00 1.09
N PRO A 562 -24.97 -1.10 0.70
CA PRO A 562 -25.76 -2.29 0.90
C PRO A 562 -25.09 -3.51 0.25
N LYS A 563 -25.23 -4.67 0.89
CA LYS A 563 -24.66 -5.92 0.38
C LYS A 563 -25.14 -6.22 -1.05
N GLY A 564 -24.19 -6.48 -1.96
CA GLY A 564 -24.45 -6.71 -3.38
C GLY A 564 -24.71 -5.43 -4.20
N SER A 565 -24.34 -4.25 -3.70
CA SER A 565 -24.53 -2.98 -4.43
C SER A 565 -23.76 -2.95 -5.75
N PRO A 566 -24.41 -2.65 -6.89
CA PRO A 566 -23.73 -2.56 -8.20
C PRO A 566 -22.81 -1.35 -8.34
N LEU A 567 -22.93 -0.36 -7.43
CA LEU A 567 -22.05 0.81 -7.39
C LEU A 567 -20.67 0.48 -6.83
N MET A 568 -20.57 -0.56 -5.99
CA MET A 568 -19.34 -0.86 -5.25
C MET A 568 -18.13 -1.11 -6.17
N PRO A 569 -18.21 -1.89 -7.27
CA PRO A 569 -17.09 -2.06 -8.17
C PRO A 569 -16.68 -0.78 -8.90
N ASP A 570 -17.64 0.06 -9.27
CA ASP A 570 -17.39 1.33 -9.97
C ASP A 570 -16.74 2.36 -9.04
N ILE A 571 -17.28 2.52 -7.83
CA ILE A 571 -16.73 3.39 -6.79
C ILE A 571 -15.34 2.93 -6.37
N SER A 572 -15.13 1.61 -6.18
CA SER A 572 -13.81 1.08 -5.80
C SER A 572 -12.74 1.34 -6.86
N ARG A 573 -13.10 1.22 -8.16
CA ARG A 573 -12.19 1.61 -9.25
C ARG A 573 -11.93 3.11 -9.28
N ALA A 574 -12.95 3.93 -9.01
CA ALA A 574 -12.79 5.38 -8.93
C ALA A 574 -11.94 5.82 -7.73
N ILE A 575 -12.01 5.11 -6.59
CA ILE A 575 -11.09 5.29 -5.45
C ILE A 575 -9.66 5.06 -5.92
N LEU A 576 -9.36 3.93 -6.56
CA LEU A 576 -8.01 3.63 -7.06
C LEU A 576 -7.50 4.73 -8.01
N ASN A 577 -8.35 5.21 -8.93
CA ASN A 577 -8.01 6.30 -9.85
C ASN A 577 -7.71 7.63 -9.12
N VAL A 578 -8.40 7.92 -8.01
CA VAL A 578 -8.15 9.12 -7.20
C VAL A 578 -6.89 8.95 -6.35
N THR A 579 -6.68 7.78 -5.74
CA THR A 579 -5.54 7.48 -4.85
C THR A 579 -4.21 7.34 -5.60
N GLU A 580 -4.23 6.78 -6.81
CA GLU A 580 -3.03 6.66 -7.66
C GLU A 580 -2.65 7.99 -8.34
N GLY A 581 -3.55 8.98 -8.35
CA GLY A 581 -3.32 10.29 -8.94
C GLY A 581 -2.96 11.39 -7.93
N ASP A 582 -2.55 12.56 -8.45
CA ASP A 582 -2.20 13.73 -7.63
C ASP A 582 -3.37 14.30 -6.79
N LYS A 583 -4.61 13.92 -7.11
CA LYS A 583 -5.81 14.43 -6.43
C LYS A 583 -5.83 14.04 -4.97
N MET A 584 -5.52 12.78 -4.65
CA MET A 584 -5.51 12.31 -3.27
C MET A 584 -4.49 13.07 -2.43
N LYS A 585 -3.27 13.22 -2.95
CA LYS A 585 -2.21 13.99 -2.29
C LYS A 585 -2.63 15.44 -2.03
N ARG A 586 -3.30 16.11 -2.98
CA ARG A 586 -3.83 17.48 -2.78
C ARG A 586 -4.88 17.54 -1.68
N ILE A 587 -5.75 16.53 -1.59
CA ILE A 587 -6.77 16.45 -0.54
C ILE A 587 -6.07 16.22 0.81
N GLU A 588 -5.13 15.28 0.90
CA GLU A 588 -4.32 15.05 2.10
C GLU A 588 -3.58 16.31 2.55
N ASP A 589 -2.91 17.02 1.63
CA ASP A 589 -2.19 18.26 1.92
C ASP A 589 -3.13 19.39 2.38
N SER A 590 -4.37 19.42 1.90
CA SER A 590 -5.35 20.45 2.30
C SER A 590 -5.85 20.28 3.74
N TRP A 591 -6.01 19.03 4.19
CA TRP A 591 -6.53 18.69 5.52
C TRP A 591 -5.42 18.47 6.56
N PHE A 592 -4.30 17.86 6.15
CA PHE A 592 -3.20 17.47 7.02
C PHE A 592 -1.90 18.24 6.74
N GLY A 593 -1.77 18.87 5.56
CA GLY A 593 -0.57 19.59 5.12
C GLY A 593 -0.50 21.07 5.52
N LYS A 594 -1.52 21.61 6.20
CA LYS A 594 -1.34 22.86 6.95
C LYS A 594 -0.35 22.58 8.06
N LYS A 595 0.92 22.93 7.83
CA LYS A 595 2.02 22.95 8.79
C LYS A 595 1.46 23.38 10.14
N GLY A 596 1.25 22.41 11.03
CA GLY A 596 1.06 22.69 12.43
C GLY A 596 2.21 23.56 12.89
N THR A 597 1.99 24.25 13.99
CA THR A 597 2.86 25.13 14.76
C THR A 597 4.20 24.49 15.20
N CYS A 598 4.69 23.49 14.49
CA CYS A 598 6.06 23.03 14.52
C CYS A 598 6.89 24.02 13.70
N PRO A 599 7.91 24.67 14.30
CA PRO A 599 8.87 25.47 13.55
C PRO A 599 9.35 24.65 12.36
N GLU A 600 9.33 25.25 11.17
CA GLU A 600 9.66 24.57 9.92
C GLU A 600 10.91 23.70 10.09
N SER A 601 10.75 22.40 9.93
CA SER A 601 11.82 21.44 9.64
C SER A 601 12.31 21.63 8.20
N SER A 602 12.58 22.87 7.79
CA SER A 602 13.40 23.21 6.63
C SER A 602 14.77 23.66 7.11
N SER A 603 15.45 22.76 7.80
CA SER A 603 16.90 22.63 7.77
C SER A 603 17.20 21.25 8.35
N SER A 604 18.15 20.56 7.70
CA SER A 604 19.01 19.52 8.26
C SER A 604 18.75 19.23 9.73
N ILE A 605 18.52 17.95 10.09
CA ILE A 605 18.85 17.34 11.40
C ILE A 605 19.42 18.42 12.31
N THR A 606 18.57 19.15 13.04
CA THR A 606 19.07 20.24 13.88
C THR A 606 20.01 19.56 14.83
N SER A 607 21.29 19.76 14.55
CA SER A 607 22.40 19.25 15.31
C SER A 607 22.23 19.97 16.63
N ASN A 608 21.53 19.32 17.56
CA ASN A 608 21.53 19.72 18.94
C ASN A 608 23.00 19.71 19.34
N SER A 609 23.60 20.89 19.35
CA SER A 609 25.00 21.11 19.63
C SER A 609 25.36 20.34 20.91
N LEU A 610 26.49 19.63 20.89
CA LEU A 610 27.00 18.93 22.05
C LEU A 610 27.01 19.90 23.24
N SER A 611 26.13 19.66 24.20
CA SER A 611 25.94 20.60 25.30
C SER A 611 27.01 20.38 26.38
N LEU A 612 27.46 21.46 27.02
CA LEU A 612 28.40 21.39 28.15
C LEU A 612 27.93 20.42 29.24
N LYS A 613 26.61 20.25 29.42
CA LYS A 613 26.02 19.26 30.34
C LYS A 613 26.48 17.82 30.09
N SER A 614 26.72 17.42 28.84
CA SER A 614 27.14 16.06 28.47
C SER A 614 28.62 15.79 28.73
N PHE A 615 29.45 16.84 28.83
CA PHE A 615 30.92 16.72 28.94
C PHE A 615 31.52 17.40 30.18
N TRP A 616 30.71 18.01 31.05
CA TRP A 616 31.21 18.73 32.22
C TRP A 616 32.06 17.84 33.16
N GLY A 617 31.78 16.54 33.23
CA GLY A 617 32.59 15.57 33.97
C GLY A 617 34.06 15.51 33.50
N LEU A 618 34.33 15.60 32.19
CA LEU A 618 35.70 15.65 31.65
C LEU A 618 36.42 16.94 32.06
N PHE A 619 35.74 18.08 31.95
CA PHE A 619 36.30 19.37 32.35
C PHE A 619 36.58 19.44 33.86
N LEU A 620 35.74 18.80 34.68
CA LEU A 620 35.95 18.69 36.12
C LEU A 620 37.22 17.89 36.45
N ILE A 621 37.42 16.74 35.79
CA ILE A 621 38.61 15.89 36.00
C ILE A 621 39.89 16.65 35.61
N ALA A 622 39.90 17.29 34.43
CA ALA A 622 41.03 18.07 33.96
C ALA A 622 41.34 19.26 34.89
N GLY A 623 40.31 19.99 35.33
CA GLY A 623 40.44 21.12 36.24
C GLY A 623 40.99 20.72 37.61
N LEU A 624 40.48 19.62 38.19
CA LEU A 624 40.98 19.08 39.47
C LEU A 624 42.43 18.61 39.36
N ALA A 625 42.79 17.90 38.29
CA ALA A 625 44.16 17.44 38.07
C ALA A 625 45.14 18.61 37.90
N ALA A 626 44.77 19.64 37.13
CA ALA A 626 45.59 20.84 36.95
C ALA A 626 45.75 21.63 38.27
N LEU A 627 44.67 21.80 39.04
CA LEU A 627 44.71 22.48 40.33
C LEU A 627 45.57 21.72 41.33
N LEU A 628 45.45 20.39 41.38
CA LEU A 628 46.25 19.54 42.26
C LEU A 628 47.74 19.57 41.87
N ALA A 629 48.06 19.52 40.58
CA ALA A 629 49.44 19.67 40.09
C ALA A 629 50.02 21.05 40.44
N LEU A 630 49.23 22.12 40.30
CA LEU A 630 49.63 23.48 40.65
C LEU A 630 49.85 23.63 42.16
N ILE A 631 48.98 23.05 42.99
CA ILE A 631 49.15 23.03 44.45
C ILE A 631 50.42 22.27 44.83
N ILE A 632 50.65 21.08 44.27
CA ILE A 632 51.87 20.31 44.54
C ILE A 632 53.10 21.10 44.14
N PHE A 633 53.10 21.73 42.96
CA PHE A 633 54.20 22.57 42.50
C PHE A 633 54.46 23.74 43.44
N ILE A 634 53.41 24.47 43.85
CA ILE A 634 53.54 25.60 44.79
C ILE A 634 54.08 25.11 46.14
N VAL A 635 53.56 24.00 46.68
CA VAL A 635 54.02 23.43 47.94
C VAL A 635 55.49 23.00 47.85
N MET A 636 55.88 22.33 46.77
CA MET A 636 57.27 21.93 46.52
C MET A 636 58.19 23.14 46.35
N PHE A 637 57.77 24.16 45.62
CA PHE A 637 58.52 25.39 45.40
C PHE A 637 58.72 26.17 46.71
N VAL A 638 57.66 26.34 47.49
CA VAL A 638 57.72 26.97 48.83
C VAL A 638 58.57 26.14 49.79
N TYR A 639 58.52 24.82 49.72
CA TYR A 639 59.35 23.95 50.56
C TYR A 639 60.84 24.05 50.20
N ARG A 640 61.18 24.13 48.90
CA ARG A 640 62.55 24.21 48.40
C ARG A 640 63.18 25.59 48.68
N GLU A 641 62.41 26.66 48.48
CA GLU A 641 62.84 28.05 48.70
C GLU A 641 62.48 28.57 50.11
N ARG A 642 62.07 27.67 51.02
CA ARG A 642 61.78 27.96 52.44
C ARG A 642 62.88 28.76 53.13
N ASN A 643 64.13 28.54 52.76
CA ASN A 643 65.28 29.20 53.38
C ASN A 643 65.39 30.69 52.97
N VAL A 644 64.87 31.07 51.80
CA VAL A 644 64.78 32.48 51.36
C VAL A 644 63.63 33.20 52.06
N LEU A 645 62.53 32.51 52.38
CA LEU A 645 61.47 33.07 53.22
C LEU A 645 61.85 33.16 54.71
N ARG A 646 62.81 32.33 55.16
CA ARG A 646 63.19 32.19 56.58
C ARG A 646 64.53 32.85 56.94
N SER A 647 65.21 33.53 56.01
CA SER A 647 66.45 34.26 56.34
C SER A 647 66.16 35.39 57.34
N SER A 648 66.89 35.37 58.46
CA SER A 648 66.82 36.36 59.52
C SER A 648 67.70 37.57 59.19
N ASP A 649 67.23 38.44 58.30
CA ASP A 649 67.72 39.84 58.23
C ASP A 649 66.60 40.79 58.66
N SER A 650 66.85 41.52 59.75
CA SER A 650 65.85 42.24 60.56
C SER A 650 65.45 43.62 60.03
N THR A 651 65.60 43.91 58.74
CA THR A 651 65.27 45.24 58.16
C THR A 651 64.52 45.21 56.82
N ALA A 652 64.14 44.06 56.28
CA ALA A 652 63.40 43.99 55.01
C ALA A 652 61.87 43.86 55.20
N SER A 653 61.12 44.76 54.57
CA SER A 653 59.64 44.73 54.46
C SER A 653 59.13 43.44 53.84
N ILE A 654 58.01 42.92 54.35
CA ILE A 654 57.33 41.70 53.86
C ILE A 654 57.08 41.76 52.34
N TRP A 655 56.84 42.96 51.78
CA TRP A 655 56.60 43.16 50.35
C TRP A 655 57.86 42.90 49.50
N SER A 656 59.04 43.30 50.00
CA SER A 656 60.33 43.04 49.34
C SER A 656 60.68 41.54 49.32
N ARG A 657 60.25 40.78 50.33
CA ARG A 657 60.44 39.30 50.38
C ARG A 657 59.56 38.59 49.36
N ILE A 658 58.33 39.06 49.18
CA ILE A 658 57.40 38.54 48.16
C ILE A 658 57.92 38.88 46.76
N GLU A 659 58.46 40.08 46.55
CA GLU A 659 59.07 40.49 45.28
C GLU A 659 60.31 39.64 44.93
N ASN A 660 61.18 39.37 45.91
CA ASN A 660 62.36 38.51 45.68
C ASN A 660 61.97 37.05 45.41
N PHE A 661 60.93 36.54 46.09
CA PHE A 661 60.38 35.20 45.83
C PHE A 661 59.75 35.08 44.44
N PHE A 662 59.02 36.10 44.00
CA PHE A 662 58.49 36.17 42.62
C PHE A 662 59.61 36.31 41.58
N ARG A 663 60.68 37.05 41.87
CA ARG A 663 61.87 37.10 41.02
C ARG A 663 62.51 35.73 40.85
N ILE A 664 62.66 34.95 41.93
CA ILE A 664 63.21 33.59 41.88
C ILE A 664 62.29 32.65 41.08
N PHE A 665 60.97 32.79 41.20
CA PHE A 665 60.02 32.04 40.37
C PHE A 665 60.13 32.38 38.88
N ILE A 666 60.37 33.66 38.54
CA ILE A 666 60.56 34.12 37.16
C ILE A 666 61.95 33.76 36.64
N GLN A 667 62.95 33.58 37.52
CA GLN A 667 64.31 33.23 37.16
C GLN A 667 64.40 31.73 36.81
N ARG A 668 65.01 31.43 35.67
CA ARG A 668 65.09 30.07 35.12
C ARG A 668 65.88 29.14 36.06
N ASP A 669 65.27 28.03 36.48
CA ASP A 669 65.93 27.02 37.34
C ASP A 669 67.04 26.30 36.55
N SER A 670 68.29 26.54 36.91
CA SER A 670 69.47 25.92 36.29
C SER A 670 69.78 24.52 36.82
N THR A 671 69.01 24.03 37.81
CA THR A 671 69.23 22.73 38.47
C THR A 671 68.33 21.60 37.96
N SER A 672 67.44 21.86 37.01
CA SER A 672 66.61 20.81 36.39
C SER A 672 67.48 19.85 35.59
N SER A 673 67.36 18.54 35.87
CA SER A 673 68.16 17.45 35.30
C SER A 673 68.09 17.31 33.77
N THR A 674 67.19 18.03 33.09
CA THR A 674 67.04 18.01 31.63
C THR A 674 68.26 18.56 30.87
N TYR A 675 69.21 19.24 31.53
CA TYR A 675 70.40 19.77 30.86
C TYR A 675 71.66 18.87 30.94
N ARG A 676 71.68 17.82 31.78
CA ARG A 676 72.92 17.04 31.98
C ARG A 676 73.36 16.20 30.77
N GLN A 677 72.55 16.14 29.71
CA GLN A 677 72.80 15.33 28.52
C GLN A 677 73.21 16.15 27.28
N SER A 678 73.08 17.48 27.29
CA SER A 678 73.56 18.33 26.18
C SER A 678 75.04 18.68 26.27
N ASP A 679 75.63 18.78 27.47
CA ASP A 679 77.04 19.17 27.64
C ASP A 679 78.07 18.05 27.38
N LEU A 680 77.65 16.79 27.25
CA LEU A 680 78.56 15.67 26.94
C LEU A 680 78.67 15.35 25.44
N ASN A 681 77.79 15.91 24.60
CA ASN A 681 77.80 15.67 23.16
C ASN A 681 78.57 16.74 22.36
N ASP A 682 78.94 17.86 22.96
CA ASP A 682 79.67 18.96 22.29
C ASP A 682 81.20 18.81 22.31
N ARG A 683 81.74 17.66 22.77
CA ARG A 683 83.20 17.41 22.79
C ARG A 683 83.75 16.45 21.74
N ASN A 684 82.90 15.82 20.92
CA ASN A 684 83.35 15.01 19.78
C ASN A 684 82.72 15.53 18.49
N GLY A 685 83.43 16.45 17.83
CA GLY A 685 83.05 16.95 16.52
C GLY A 685 83.13 15.86 15.46
N ILE A 686 82.01 15.61 14.76
CA ILE A 686 81.99 15.14 13.38
C ILE A 686 80.85 15.89 12.67
N SER A 687 81.22 16.62 11.62
CA SER A 687 80.41 17.47 10.74
C SER A 687 79.38 16.70 9.90
N LEU A 688 78.17 17.26 9.69
CA LEU A 688 77.34 17.14 8.46
C LEU A 688 76.23 18.24 8.48
N PRO A 689 75.54 18.56 7.35
CA PRO A 689 75.33 19.94 6.91
C PRO A 689 73.91 20.49 7.13
N THR A 690 73.87 21.81 7.09
CA THR A 690 72.78 22.78 7.17
C THR A 690 71.55 22.47 6.32
N MET A 691 70.35 22.56 6.90
CA MET A 691 69.19 23.23 6.27
C MET A 691 68.35 23.95 7.32
N SER A 692 68.15 25.24 7.05
CA SER A 692 67.50 26.28 7.81
C SER A 692 65.97 26.17 7.82
N ALA A 693 65.37 26.43 8.99
CA ALA A 693 63.94 26.73 9.15
C ALA A 693 63.66 28.23 8.93
N PRO A 694 62.49 28.61 8.40
CA PRO A 694 61.94 29.94 8.59
C PRO A 694 60.79 29.95 9.61
N SER A 695 60.82 31.01 10.43
CA SER A 695 59.84 31.44 11.44
C SER A 695 58.56 32.04 10.81
N PRO A 696 57.50 32.29 11.60
CA PRO A 696 56.16 32.60 11.12
C PRO A 696 55.91 34.10 11.00
N SER A 697 55.02 34.51 10.10
CA SER A 697 54.44 35.85 10.12
C SER A 697 52.99 35.87 9.68
N ASP A 698 52.21 36.59 10.48
CA ASP A 698 50.84 37.04 10.28
C ASP A 698 50.54 37.55 8.86
N TYR A 699 49.32 37.31 8.39
CA TYR A 699 48.73 38.11 7.32
C TYR A 699 47.36 38.61 7.73
N SER A 700 47.33 39.91 8.01
CA SER A 700 46.17 40.79 7.90
C SER A 700 45.79 41.03 6.44
N VAL A 701 44.49 41.20 6.24
CA VAL A 701 43.81 41.64 5.03
C VAL A 701 44.30 43.03 4.60
N ASP A 702 44.57 43.21 3.30
CA ASP A 702 44.16 44.42 2.61
C ASP A 702 44.09 44.23 1.09
N THR A 703 43.21 45.03 0.51
CA THR A 703 42.59 44.92 -0.82
C THR A 703 43.25 45.94 -1.74
N GLU A 704 43.56 45.61 -3.00
CA GLU A 704 43.37 46.47 -4.18
C GLU A 704 43.86 45.82 -5.50
N TYR A 705 42.97 45.81 -6.51
CA TYR A 705 43.25 45.61 -7.95
C TYR A 705 43.87 46.90 -8.55
N PRO A 706 44.38 47.00 -9.82
CA PRO A 706 44.10 46.17 -11.02
C PRO A 706 45.27 45.94 -12.02
N ALA A 707 44.94 45.25 -13.12
CA ALA A 707 45.35 45.52 -14.52
C ALA A 707 46.28 44.52 -15.27
N ASN A 708 45.62 43.68 -16.08
CA ASN A 708 45.69 43.59 -17.55
C ASN A 708 46.92 43.02 -18.31
N ARG A 709 46.55 42.19 -19.32
CA ARG A 709 47.25 41.81 -20.58
C ARG A 709 48.41 40.81 -20.46
N SER A 710 48.59 39.81 -21.34
CA SER A 710 47.98 39.47 -22.64
C SER A 710 48.56 38.12 -23.13
N SER A 711 47.84 37.47 -24.06
CA SER A 711 48.34 36.58 -25.15
C SER A 711 48.94 35.22 -24.73
N SER A 712 48.77 34.09 -25.40
CA SER A 712 48.40 33.72 -26.78
C SER A 712 48.14 32.19 -26.80
N SER A 713 47.05 31.71 -27.42
CA SER A 713 47.01 30.96 -28.70
C SER A 713 47.43 29.47 -28.69
N TYR A 714 46.45 28.63 -29.05
CA TYR A 714 46.48 27.32 -29.76
C TYR A 714 47.46 26.21 -29.31
N ASP A 715 46.95 25.01 -29.00
CA ASP A 715 46.77 23.95 -30.01
C ASP A 715 46.06 22.68 -29.47
N SER A 716 45.61 21.84 -30.40
CA SER A 716 44.57 20.82 -30.31
C SER A 716 44.97 19.37 -29.93
N SER A 717 44.06 18.69 -29.20
CA SER A 717 43.67 17.25 -29.27
C SER A 717 44.64 16.15 -28.77
N PRO A 718 44.19 14.87 -28.59
CA PRO A 718 43.32 14.35 -27.53
C PRO A 718 43.93 13.08 -26.85
N ASN A 719 43.15 12.42 -25.98
CA ASN A 719 43.40 11.15 -25.26
C ASN A 719 44.04 11.26 -23.87
N ARG A 720 43.25 10.97 -22.83
CA ARG A 720 43.40 9.72 -22.06
C ARG A 720 42.24 9.47 -21.11
N GLU A 721 41.83 8.21 -21.16
CA GLU A 721 40.86 7.47 -20.37
C GLU A 721 40.91 7.77 -18.86
N ALA A 722 39.74 8.01 -18.29
CA ALA A 722 39.49 7.82 -16.86
C ALA A 722 39.17 6.33 -16.61
N PRO A 723 39.70 5.71 -15.53
CA PRO A 723 39.37 4.33 -15.20
C PRO A 723 37.94 4.21 -14.65
N GLN A 724 37.22 3.22 -15.17
CA GLN A 724 35.88 2.81 -14.76
C GLN A 724 35.84 2.37 -13.30
N GLU A 725 34.87 2.90 -12.57
CA GLU A 725 34.46 2.48 -11.24
C GLU A 725 33.62 1.19 -11.38
N VAL A 726 34.09 0.10 -10.77
CA VAL A 726 33.37 -1.17 -10.71
C VAL A 726 32.28 -1.06 -9.65
N VAL A 727 31.04 -0.88 -10.08
CA VAL A 727 29.85 -1.05 -9.23
C VAL A 727 29.57 -2.55 -9.12
N ILE A 728 29.78 -3.11 -7.93
CA ILE A 728 29.34 -4.47 -7.60
C ILE A 728 27.88 -4.38 -7.19
N ASP A 729 27.01 -4.99 -8.00
CA ASP A 729 25.59 -5.15 -7.74
C ASP A 729 25.37 -6.28 -6.72
N ILE A 730 24.84 -5.94 -5.54
CA ILE A 730 24.69 -6.85 -4.40
C ILE A 730 23.42 -7.73 -4.50
N ASP A 731 22.55 -7.49 -5.49
CA ASP A 731 21.29 -8.23 -5.63
C ASP A 731 21.40 -9.59 -6.34
N GLN A 732 22.59 -9.99 -6.83
CA GLN A 732 22.76 -11.30 -7.50
C GLN A 732 23.28 -12.44 -6.62
N LEU A 733 23.64 -12.21 -5.35
CA LEU A 733 24.19 -13.25 -4.47
C LEU A 733 23.15 -13.96 -3.59
N THR A 734 21.94 -13.40 -3.45
CA THR A 734 20.89 -13.96 -2.57
C THR A 734 20.03 -15.01 -3.27
N ASN A 735 19.88 -14.94 -4.60
CA ASN A 735 18.90 -15.76 -5.32
C ASN A 735 19.37 -17.19 -5.66
N ARG A 736 20.67 -17.50 -5.51
CA ARG A 736 21.22 -18.81 -5.92
C ARG A 736 21.12 -19.91 -4.87
N ASN A 737 20.86 -19.56 -3.61
CA ASN A 737 20.72 -20.52 -2.52
C ASN A 737 19.27 -20.95 -2.24
N GLN A 738 18.28 -20.22 -2.76
CA GLN A 738 16.86 -20.50 -2.52
C GLN A 738 16.30 -21.54 -3.52
N GLU A 739 16.85 -21.63 -4.72
CA GLU A 739 16.47 -22.64 -5.72
C GLU A 739 17.03 -24.05 -5.42
N ARG A 740 18.06 -24.18 -4.57
CA ARG A 740 18.61 -25.49 -4.16
C ARG A 740 17.91 -26.15 -2.98
N LEU A 741 17.13 -25.39 -2.19
CA LEU A 741 16.38 -25.93 -1.06
C LEU A 741 14.99 -26.46 -1.45
N ALA A 742 14.36 -25.89 -2.49
CA ALA A 742 13.05 -26.35 -2.96
C ALA A 742 13.10 -27.68 -3.75
N ALA A 743 14.27 -28.11 -4.21
CA ALA A 743 14.44 -29.35 -4.98
C ALA A 743 14.69 -30.61 -4.11
N LEU A 744 14.85 -30.45 -2.80
CA LEU A 744 15.11 -31.56 -1.86
C LEU A 744 13.90 -32.00 -1.02
N GLU A 745 12.76 -31.30 -1.16
CA GLU A 745 11.57 -31.53 -0.32
C GLU A 745 10.40 -32.21 -1.06
N ILE A 746 10.59 -32.60 -2.33
CA ILE A 746 9.56 -33.27 -3.15
C ILE A 746 9.74 -34.80 -3.20
N ASP A 747 10.87 -35.34 -2.74
CA ASP A 747 11.17 -36.79 -2.82
C ASP A 747 10.80 -37.60 -1.55
N HIS A 748 10.07 -37.04 -0.59
CA HIS A 748 9.72 -37.75 0.66
C HIS A 748 8.24 -38.03 0.94
N GLU A 749 7.33 -37.80 -0.01
CA GLU A 749 5.95 -38.29 0.05
C GLU A 749 5.66 -39.27 -1.09
N ASN A 750 6.26 -40.45 -1.02
CA ASN A 750 5.72 -41.69 -1.62
C ASN A 750 6.49 -42.89 -1.05
N ASN A 751 6.08 -43.34 0.14
CA ASN A 751 6.11 -44.75 0.55
C ASN A 751 5.17 -44.99 1.73
#